data_AF-A0A2N2NSC5-F1
#
_entry.id   AF-A0A2N2NSC5-F1
#
_cell.length_a   1.000
_cell.length_b   1.000
_cell.length_c   1.000
_cell.angle_alpha   90.00
_cell.angle_beta   90.00
_cell.angle_gamma   90.00
#
_symmetry.space_group_name_H-M   'P 1'
#
loop_
_entity.id
_entity.type
_entity.pdbx_description
1 polymer ?
#
loop_
_entity_poly.entity_id
_entity_poly.type
_entity_poly.pdbx_seq_one_letter_code
_entity_poly.pdbx_strand_id
1 'polypeptide(L)'
;MNERTEKALSTQKLSDPQKDAAAERIRNVVVTAGAGSGKTRTLVARYVSLLADGLQPEKVVAITFTEKAANEMRARVRSAIRTQVVHADPREERLFWIGLEQQIDAARIGTIHSLCAEILRNHPAQAEIDPLFDVLDEGEATILLAEAVETALVNITLEKQFMPLFELLRVKSLENILAQMMKKRLELQTWLVSEFSFDRFVKVVLESFMNQDEMKSCAHELKSFSPQALEIDTNPNGIAQVQAFLSAWDQVDKYWEGGDYLNCLQTLINIRIQILSRLVGKTTSESKMHLTRWRSLFDELLGWVGKEFNAELETKIAQAIPLLKDAFRLTLDLYNQYLSNRRALDFDDLEERALFLINRPEIAQKWQEKVQALLVDEFQDTNQRQRQLIETLTAGKPGRLFVVGDSRQSIYRFRGADVTVFRDVRVKTELEGGLVSELSESHRTQPALMKTTDAILGAIMGTQEDPTKPFHVPFTKMVAMRDEVPSGLRRPYLEVLIGAGSDSEEGRMLAANLLAERLVVYKQAGEIQDWKDVALLFRASGAFPVYEQAFEAAGIPYVTIAGSGFYDRPEIRDILNLLRTLADPWDDLAMIGFLRSPAVGMSDQGITQLRWSSSIQEPISLRQALEKDFSFLSSVDQQAAEFAIALFTEFERLAGSIPVAALLQRLIERTHYRVILAGTVDRGWRNIEKLLMDAYDSHQTSIHAYLEYVQKIRTSGVREGEAAGAAEDALQLMTIHKSKGLEFPWVILADAGRKATTNKDRWLVMGDWLAIHSDREDYSSLLSRYLKIQEGEKEEAETRRLLYVALTRAKDKLIVSGHFSQTKEKYTVNGWLKEILNLLELDPNLLVENPPIEPLPFPGEELLGIQLRKEMVAFPAAAIEAVEEQFISMRNFLSDLQIDVAGYTEEEEEQINLDLFETSDKFPLWVGKLLHQAIQHWEFRNTEALMQFLERSALKLGILDVEQRKRAIQRAKLYMQRLQEHPIYEEISRATRRYHEVPYELRDEPQNDRGRLDILYLTEGGWKIVDFKTDHLNSLSDLQEDRRKGYRAQLLRYQHSVFQQLKEMPVTQFCFLNCGNGIEVVNVEDF
;
A
#
# COMPACT_ATOMS: atom_id res chain seq x y z
N MET A 1 -43.11 7.22 28.63
CA MET A 1 -43.03 6.98 27.17
C MET A 1 -44.39 7.27 26.57
N ASN A 2 -44.54 7.41 25.24
CA ASN A 2 -45.86 7.53 24.61
C ASN A 2 -46.28 6.24 23.90
N GLU A 3 -47.58 6.05 23.67
CA GLU A 3 -48.14 4.79 23.14
C GLU A 3 -47.56 4.41 21.77
N ARG A 4 -47.32 5.38 20.88
CA ARG A 4 -46.71 5.14 19.56
C ARG A 4 -45.26 4.65 19.70
N THR A 5 -44.55 5.13 20.71
CA THR A 5 -43.18 4.72 21.03
C THR A 5 -43.15 3.28 21.56
N GLU A 6 -44.16 2.84 22.32
CA GLU A 6 -44.30 1.45 22.74
C GLU A 6 -44.69 0.50 21.59
N LYS A 7 -45.59 0.92 20.69
CA LYS A 7 -45.89 0.22 19.41
C LYS A 7 -44.63 0.08 18.52
N ALA A 8 -43.87 1.17 18.38
CA ALA A 8 -42.66 1.22 17.53
C ALA A 8 -41.49 0.39 18.05
N LEU A 9 -41.39 0.15 19.36
CA LEU A 9 -40.38 -0.73 19.96
C LEU A 9 -40.82 -2.21 19.96
N SER A 10 -42.09 -2.49 20.33
CA SER A 10 -42.62 -3.87 20.39
C SER A 10 -42.63 -4.57 19.03
N THR A 11 -42.96 -3.84 17.96
CA THR A 11 -42.94 -4.37 16.58
C THR A 11 -41.55 -4.83 16.09
N GLN A 12 -40.45 -4.43 16.75
CA GLN A 12 -39.09 -4.77 16.30
C GLN A 12 -38.50 -6.05 16.93
N LYS A 13 -39.25 -6.77 17.79
CA LYS A 13 -38.84 -8.02 18.48
C LYS A 13 -37.46 -7.92 19.17
N LEU A 14 -37.27 -6.86 19.96
CA LEU A 14 -36.04 -6.61 20.74
C LEU A 14 -35.98 -7.53 21.99
N SER A 15 -34.79 -7.86 22.49
CA SER A 15 -34.64 -8.35 23.88
C SER A 15 -34.76 -7.20 24.87
N ASP A 16 -35.05 -7.48 26.15
CA ASP A 16 -35.33 -6.41 27.13
C ASP A 16 -34.17 -5.40 27.30
N PRO A 17 -32.88 -5.80 27.37
CA PRO A 17 -31.78 -4.83 27.40
C PRO A 17 -31.70 -3.93 26.15
N GLN A 18 -32.02 -4.46 24.96
CA GLN A 18 -32.11 -3.67 23.73
C GLN A 18 -33.27 -2.68 23.77
N LYS A 19 -34.42 -3.11 24.29
CA LYS A 19 -35.65 -2.31 24.43
C LYS A 19 -35.45 -1.16 25.43
N ASP A 20 -34.84 -1.43 26.59
CA ASP A 20 -34.55 -0.43 27.62
C ASP A 20 -33.56 0.63 27.12
N ALA A 21 -32.47 0.22 26.47
CA ALA A 21 -31.53 1.14 25.84
C ALA A 21 -32.21 2.00 24.75
N ALA A 22 -33.04 1.38 23.90
CA ALA A 22 -33.80 2.11 22.88
C ALA A 22 -34.83 3.09 23.48
N ALA A 23 -35.39 2.81 24.66
CA ALA A 23 -36.39 3.62 25.35
C ALA A 23 -35.82 4.81 26.18
N GLU A 24 -34.66 4.68 26.79
CA GLU A 24 -34.09 5.64 27.77
C GLU A 24 -34.01 7.11 27.28
N ARG A 25 -34.84 8.03 27.80
CA ARG A 25 -34.87 9.46 27.35
C ARG A 25 -34.15 10.45 28.25
N ILE A 26 -33.82 10.08 29.47
CA ILE A 26 -33.28 10.97 30.51
C ILE A 26 -31.75 10.91 30.52
N ARG A 27 -31.17 9.72 30.28
CA ARG A 27 -29.74 9.44 30.41
C ARG A 27 -29.04 9.28 29.07
N ASN A 28 -27.75 9.67 29.02
CA ASN A 28 -26.88 9.23 27.93
C ASN A 28 -26.72 7.71 27.98
N VAL A 29 -26.63 7.07 26.81
CA VAL A 29 -26.63 5.61 26.69
C VAL A 29 -25.37 5.12 25.98
N VAL A 30 -24.68 4.13 26.55
CA VAL A 30 -23.57 3.41 25.92
C VAL A 30 -23.93 1.93 25.87
N VAL A 31 -24.12 1.40 24.65
CA VAL A 31 -24.44 0.01 24.38
C VAL A 31 -23.17 -0.73 23.95
N THR A 32 -22.60 -1.51 24.86
CA THR A 32 -21.46 -2.40 24.57
C THR A 32 -22.00 -3.75 24.10
N ALA A 33 -21.69 -4.17 22.87
CA ALA A 33 -22.50 -5.19 22.22
C ALA A 33 -21.71 -6.07 21.25
N GLY A 34 -21.55 -7.35 21.62
CA GLY A 34 -20.68 -8.31 20.94
C GLY A 34 -21.09 -8.66 19.49
N ALA A 35 -20.30 -9.49 18.82
CA ALA A 35 -20.61 -9.93 17.46
C ALA A 35 -21.94 -10.74 17.40
N GLY A 36 -22.88 -10.29 16.56
CA GLY A 36 -24.20 -10.92 16.41
C GLY A 36 -25.27 -10.52 17.45
N SER A 37 -24.97 -9.56 18.34
CA SER A 37 -25.86 -9.08 19.41
C SER A 37 -26.94 -8.06 18.99
N GLY A 38 -27.00 -7.70 17.70
CA GLY A 38 -28.04 -6.83 17.17
C GLY A 38 -27.81 -5.31 17.26
N LYS A 39 -26.58 -4.82 17.52
CA LYS A 39 -26.18 -3.39 17.54
C LYS A 39 -27.05 -2.43 16.71
N THR A 40 -27.01 -2.56 15.38
CA THR A 40 -27.73 -1.69 14.43
C THR A 40 -29.27 -1.80 14.55
N ARG A 41 -29.81 -2.92 15.06
CA ARG A 41 -31.25 -3.07 15.36
C ARG A 41 -31.65 -2.19 16.54
N THR A 42 -30.86 -2.21 17.63
CA THR A 42 -31.07 -1.34 18.80
C THR A 42 -30.98 0.13 18.42
N LEU A 43 -30.05 0.48 17.52
CA LEU A 43 -29.86 1.84 17.00
C LEU A 43 -31.02 2.28 16.08
N VAL A 44 -31.51 1.42 15.19
CA VAL A 44 -32.70 1.70 14.37
C VAL A 44 -33.96 1.81 15.23
N ALA A 45 -34.13 0.96 16.24
CA ALA A 45 -35.20 1.07 17.23
C ALA A 45 -35.14 2.40 18.00
N ARG A 46 -33.93 2.81 18.44
CA ARG A 46 -33.69 4.12 19.04
C ARG A 46 -34.13 5.24 18.10
N TYR A 47 -33.68 5.24 16.84
CA TYR A 47 -33.99 6.28 15.86
C TYR A 47 -35.51 6.41 15.65
N VAL A 48 -36.20 5.31 15.34
CA VAL A 48 -37.65 5.30 15.09
C VAL A 48 -38.46 5.67 16.34
N SER A 49 -38.02 5.24 17.52
CA SER A 49 -38.68 5.60 18.78
C SER A 49 -38.54 7.09 19.14
N LEU A 50 -37.44 7.75 18.75
CA LEU A 50 -37.28 9.20 18.88
C LEU A 50 -38.22 9.96 17.93
N LEU A 51 -38.40 9.47 16.69
CA LEU A 51 -39.42 10.02 15.79
C LEU A 51 -40.83 9.82 16.36
N ALA A 52 -41.14 8.68 16.98
CA ALA A 52 -42.44 8.41 17.62
C ALA A 52 -42.78 9.38 18.78
N ASP A 53 -41.75 9.88 19.48
CA ASP A 53 -41.88 10.93 20.49
C ASP A 53 -42.04 12.35 19.90
N GLY A 54 -41.95 12.50 18.58
CA GLY A 54 -42.22 13.74 17.85
C GLY A 54 -40.98 14.52 17.42
N LEU A 55 -39.77 13.95 17.53
CA LEU A 55 -38.57 14.58 16.95
C LEU A 55 -38.65 14.52 15.41
N GLN A 56 -38.25 15.61 14.75
CA GLN A 56 -38.16 15.69 13.30
C GLN A 56 -36.89 14.94 12.81
N PRO A 57 -36.90 14.26 11.64
CA PRO A 57 -35.73 13.51 11.15
C PRO A 57 -34.44 14.32 11.04
N GLU A 58 -34.54 15.60 10.68
CA GLU A 58 -33.40 16.53 10.65
C GLU A 58 -32.70 16.65 12.01
N LYS A 59 -33.43 16.54 13.12
CA LYS A 59 -32.95 16.79 14.49
C LYS A 59 -32.37 15.56 15.19
N VAL A 60 -32.46 14.40 14.54
CA VAL A 60 -31.89 13.12 14.99
C VAL A 60 -30.72 12.78 14.06
N VAL A 61 -29.52 13.07 14.51
CA VAL A 61 -28.28 12.76 13.79
C VAL A 61 -27.91 11.29 14.05
N ALA A 62 -27.53 10.57 13.00
CA ALA A 62 -26.95 9.23 13.11
C ALA A 62 -25.64 9.15 12.32
N ILE A 63 -24.55 8.90 13.04
CA ILE A 63 -23.19 8.78 12.51
C ILE A 63 -22.84 7.30 12.36
N THR A 64 -22.27 6.95 11.22
CA THR A 64 -21.77 5.59 10.92
C THR A 64 -20.37 5.66 10.31
N PHE A 65 -19.63 4.55 10.34
CA PHE A 65 -18.23 4.51 9.86
C PHE A 65 -18.08 4.55 8.32
N THR A 66 -19.14 4.25 7.54
CA THR A 66 -19.08 4.25 6.07
C THR A 66 -20.40 4.67 5.43
N GLU A 67 -20.36 5.26 4.23
CA GLU A 67 -21.58 5.60 3.47
C GLU A 67 -22.43 4.37 3.12
N LYS A 68 -21.83 3.17 3.01
CA LYS A 68 -22.60 1.92 2.89
C LYS A 68 -23.44 1.65 4.15
N ALA A 69 -22.85 1.80 5.33
CA ALA A 69 -23.56 1.65 6.60
C ALA A 69 -24.62 2.74 6.81
N ALA A 70 -24.34 3.99 6.42
CA ALA A 70 -25.30 5.09 6.46
C ALA A 70 -26.54 4.79 5.59
N ASN A 71 -26.32 4.32 4.35
CA ASN A 71 -27.42 3.99 3.44
C ASN A 71 -28.18 2.72 3.85
N GLU A 72 -27.50 1.72 4.40
CA GLU A 72 -28.16 0.55 5.00
C GLU A 72 -29.01 0.96 6.22
N MET A 73 -28.50 1.83 7.09
CA MET A 73 -29.27 2.37 8.21
C MET A 73 -30.48 3.18 7.72
N ARG A 74 -30.32 4.07 6.74
CA ARG A 74 -31.42 4.84 6.12
C ARG A 74 -32.50 3.90 5.56
N ALA A 75 -32.10 2.81 4.89
CA ALA A 75 -33.02 1.79 4.39
C ALA A 75 -33.73 1.03 5.53
N ARG A 76 -33.01 0.62 6.58
CA ARG A 76 -33.58 -0.04 7.77
C ARG A 76 -34.58 0.86 8.52
N VAL A 77 -34.27 2.14 8.70
CA VAL A 77 -35.18 3.14 9.31
C VAL A 77 -36.42 3.35 8.44
N ARG A 78 -36.27 3.56 7.12
CA ARG A 78 -37.40 3.67 6.18
C ARG A 78 -38.30 2.43 6.21
N SER A 79 -37.71 1.23 6.27
CA SER A 79 -38.44 -0.03 6.40
C SER A 79 -39.21 -0.12 7.73
N ALA A 80 -38.57 0.23 8.84
CA ALA A 80 -39.22 0.24 10.16
C ALA A 80 -40.38 1.26 10.26
N ILE A 81 -40.26 2.43 9.62
CA ILE A 81 -41.35 3.42 9.48
C ILE A 81 -42.51 2.85 8.65
N ARG A 82 -42.24 2.19 7.52
CA ARG A 82 -43.27 1.53 6.70
C ARG A 82 -44.03 0.46 7.48
N THR A 83 -43.33 -0.33 8.31
CA THR A 83 -43.97 -1.28 9.23
C THR A 83 -44.94 -0.58 10.18
N GLN A 84 -44.62 0.62 10.69
CA GLN A 84 -45.58 1.40 11.48
C GLN A 84 -46.76 1.90 10.62
N VAL A 85 -46.54 2.40 9.39
CA VAL A 85 -47.63 2.82 8.49
C VAL A 85 -48.65 1.68 8.25
N VAL A 86 -48.16 0.44 8.10
CA VAL A 86 -49.01 -0.76 7.90
C VAL A 86 -49.80 -1.12 9.16
N HIS A 87 -49.19 -1.04 10.35
CA HIS A 87 -49.83 -1.42 11.61
C HIS A 87 -50.56 -0.27 12.34
N ALA A 88 -50.43 0.98 11.87
CA ALA A 88 -51.00 2.14 12.51
C ALA A 88 -52.54 2.20 12.38
N ASP A 89 -53.20 2.24 13.52
CA ASP A 89 -54.64 2.47 13.72
C ASP A 89 -54.78 3.23 15.06
N PRO A 90 -55.44 4.41 15.13
CA PRO A 90 -56.32 5.03 14.14
C PRO A 90 -55.60 5.78 13.00
N ARG A 91 -56.40 6.31 12.05
CA ARG A 91 -55.96 7.06 10.85
C ARG A 91 -54.96 8.19 11.14
N GLU A 92 -55.06 8.86 12.27
CA GLU A 92 -54.15 9.95 12.66
C GLU A 92 -52.72 9.46 12.88
N GLU A 93 -52.54 8.30 13.53
CA GLU A 93 -51.24 7.66 13.70
C GLU A 93 -50.66 7.27 12.32
N ARG A 94 -51.50 6.79 11.40
CA ARG A 94 -51.07 6.45 10.04
C ARG A 94 -50.62 7.67 9.23
N LEU A 95 -51.35 8.79 9.34
CA LEU A 95 -50.97 10.06 8.70
C LEU A 95 -49.65 10.61 9.26
N PHE A 96 -49.43 10.48 10.57
CA PHE A 96 -48.16 10.85 11.21
C PHE A 96 -46.98 10.04 10.67
N TRP A 97 -47.10 8.72 10.57
CA TRP A 97 -46.03 7.87 10.02
C TRP A 97 -45.79 8.08 8.52
N ILE A 98 -46.83 8.37 7.73
CA ILE A 98 -46.68 8.76 6.30
C ILE A 98 -45.93 10.10 6.16
N GLY A 99 -46.22 11.08 7.03
CA GLY A 99 -45.49 12.36 7.05
C GLY A 99 -44.01 12.18 7.39
N LEU A 100 -43.66 11.27 8.29
CA LEU A 100 -42.28 10.90 8.59
C LEU A 100 -41.59 10.17 7.43
N GLU A 101 -42.30 9.29 6.70
CA GLU A 101 -41.74 8.64 5.51
C GLU A 101 -41.38 9.67 4.42
N GLN A 102 -42.23 10.69 4.22
CA GLN A 102 -41.97 11.78 3.26
C GLN A 102 -40.80 12.70 3.67
N GLN A 103 -40.45 12.76 4.95
CA GLN A 103 -39.36 13.59 5.48
C GLN A 103 -38.03 12.84 5.63
N ILE A 104 -37.99 11.52 5.39
CA ILE A 104 -36.83 10.69 5.74
C ILE A 104 -35.59 10.92 4.86
N ASP A 105 -35.73 11.56 3.69
CA ASP A 105 -34.58 11.98 2.88
C ASP A 105 -33.87 13.22 3.44
N ALA A 106 -34.53 14.01 4.30
CA ALA A 106 -33.92 15.09 5.08
C ALA A 106 -33.27 14.59 6.39
N ALA A 107 -33.26 13.28 6.65
CA ALA A 107 -32.66 12.69 7.84
C ALA A 107 -31.13 12.76 7.79
N ARG A 108 -30.52 13.30 8.87
CA ARG A 108 -29.06 13.39 9.07
C ARG A 108 -28.45 12.02 9.41
N ILE A 109 -28.51 11.08 8.46
CA ILE A 109 -27.90 9.75 8.52
C ILE A 109 -26.73 9.72 7.53
N GLY A 110 -25.50 9.55 8.01
CA GLY A 110 -24.29 9.70 7.19
C GLY A 110 -23.02 9.19 7.87
N THR A 111 -21.86 9.61 7.35
CA THR A 111 -20.58 9.51 8.08
C THR A 111 -20.30 10.79 8.86
N ILE A 112 -19.28 10.77 9.72
CA ILE A 112 -18.85 11.95 10.46
C ILE A 112 -18.31 13.04 9.52
N HIS A 113 -17.61 12.67 8.44
CA HIS A 113 -17.14 13.61 7.42
C HIS A 113 -18.30 14.30 6.69
N SER A 114 -19.39 13.58 6.40
CA SER A 114 -20.59 14.14 5.78
C SER A 114 -21.24 15.20 6.70
N LEU A 115 -21.23 14.98 8.03
CA LEU A 115 -21.66 15.96 9.03
C LEU A 115 -20.70 17.16 9.13
N CYS A 116 -19.38 16.93 9.13
CA CYS A 116 -18.37 17.98 9.11
C CYS A 116 -18.53 18.89 7.87
N ALA A 117 -18.76 18.29 6.70
CA ALA A 117 -19.04 19.03 5.46
C ALA A 117 -20.36 19.82 5.54
N GLU A 118 -21.40 19.30 6.20
CA GLU A 118 -22.64 20.07 6.45
C GLU A 118 -22.36 21.29 7.36
N ILE A 119 -21.59 21.10 8.43
CA ILE A 119 -21.17 22.16 9.36
C ILE A 119 -20.41 23.26 8.62
N LEU A 120 -19.43 22.87 7.80
CA LEU A 120 -18.58 23.78 7.03
C LEU A 120 -19.36 24.56 5.96
N ARG A 121 -20.22 23.88 5.18
CA ARG A 121 -21.08 24.53 4.16
C ARG A 121 -22.16 25.46 4.74
N ASN A 122 -22.51 25.29 6.02
CA ASN A 122 -23.37 26.25 6.74
C ASN A 122 -22.61 27.51 7.24
N HIS A 123 -21.29 27.47 7.37
CA HIS A 123 -20.46 28.52 7.99
C HIS A 123 -19.14 28.81 7.22
N PRO A 124 -19.14 28.91 5.88
CA PRO A 124 -17.91 28.94 5.09
C PRO A 124 -17.06 30.19 5.36
N ALA A 125 -17.70 31.35 5.55
CA ALA A 125 -17.01 32.59 5.89
C ALA A 125 -16.36 32.56 7.28
N GLN A 126 -16.88 31.76 8.22
CA GLN A 126 -16.30 31.58 9.54
C GLN A 126 -15.16 30.53 9.56
N ALA A 127 -15.13 29.63 8.59
CA ALA A 127 -14.11 28.57 8.44
C ALA A 127 -12.98 28.94 7.46
N GLU A 128 -13.07 30.11 6.82
CA GLU A 128 -12.09 30.63 5.86
C GLU A 128 -11.87 29.63 4.69
N ILE A 129 -12.99 29.25 4.06
CA ILE A 129 -13.10 28.33 2.92
C ILE A 129 -14.04 28.88 1.84
N ASP A 130 -13.87 28.41 0.60
CA ASP A 130 -14.85 28.62 -0.47
C ASP A 130 -16.16 27.87 -0.13
N PRO A 131 -17.36 28.48 -0.22
CA PRO A 131 -18.63 27.78 -0.01
C PRO A 131 -18.87 26.60 -0.97
N LEU A 132 -18.22 26.60 -2.13
CA LEU A 132 -18.29 25.55 -3.15
C LEU A 132 -17.08 24.61 -3.08
N PHE A 133 -16.54 24.35 -1.88
CA PHE A 133 -15.43 23.41 -1.74
C PHE A 133 -15.83 21.98 -2.14
N ASP A 134 -14.94 21.34 -2.90
CA ASP A 134 -14.98 19.93 -3.21
C ASP A 134 -14.29 19.12 -2.10
N VAL A 135 -14.67 17.84 -1.97
CA VAL A 135 -14.07 16.91 -1.01
C VAL A 135 -13.27 15.87 -1.79
N LEU A 136 -11.95 15.86 -1.61
CA LEU A 136 -11.08 14.88 -2.27
C LEU A 136 -11.28 13.49 -1.67
N ASP A 137 -11.14 12.46 -2.50
CA ASP A 137 -11.10 11.08 -2.01
C ASP A 137 -9.71 10.70 -1.43
N GLU A 138 -9.63 9.52 -0.79
CA GLU A 138 -8.39 9.04 -0.15
C GLU A 138 -7.21 8.89 -1.15
N GLY A 139 -7.50 8.65 -2.44
CA GLY A 139 -6.53 8.52 -3.52
C GLY A 139 -6.05 9.87 -4.04
N GLU A 140 -6.97 10.78 -4.37
CA GLU A 140 -6.64 12.15 -4.81
C GLU A 140 -5.80 12.91 -3.77
N ALA A 141 -6.19 12.82 -2.49
CA ALA A 141 -5.43 13.39 -1.39
C ALA A 141 -4.04 12.74 -1.28
N THR A 142 -3.93 11.41 -1.44
CA THR A 142 -2.63 10.70 -1.44
C THR A 142 -1.72 11.13 -2.60
N ILE A 143 -2.29 11.43 -3.78
CA ILE A 143 -1.53 11.93 -4.95
C ILE A 143 -0.99 13.33 -4.68
N LEU A 144 -1.84 14.27 -4.24
CA LEU A 144 -1.41 15.64 -3.91
C LEU A 144 -0.37 15.69 -2.78
N LEU A 145 -0.50 14.80 -1.80
CA LEU A 145 0.46 14.63 -0.71
C LEU A 145 1.83 14.19 -1.23
N ALA A 146 1.87 13.26 -2.19
CA ALA A 146 3.12 12.84 -2.83
C ALA A 146 3.75 13.97 -3.67
N GLU A 147 2.96 14.69 -4.47
CA GLU A 147 3.40 15.85 -5.27
C GLU A 147 3.97 16.97 -4.37
N ALA A 148 3.39 17.18 -3.17
CA ALA A 148 3.88 18.13 -2.18
C ALA A 148 5.18 17.68 -1.49
N VAL A 149 5.33 16.38 -1.17
CA VAL A 149 6.56 15.80 -0.63
C VAL A 149 7.71 15.88 -1.63
N GLU A 150 7.49 15.55 -2.90
CA GLU A 150 8.51 15.68 -3.94
C GLU A 150 8.99 17.13 -4.07
N THR A 151 8.06 18.08 -4.16
CA THR A 151 8.38 19.52 -4.24
C THR A 151 9.12 20.02 -2.99
N ALA A 152 8.72 19.57 -1.80
CA ALA A 152 9.41 19.90 -0.56
C ALA A 152 10.86 19.38 -0.57
N LEU A 153 11.09 18.12 -0.99
CA LEU A 153 12.43 17.54 -1.07
C LEU A 153 13.35 18.32 -2.02
N VAL A 154 12.86 18.75 -3.18
CA VAL A 154 13.64 19.60 -4.10
C VAL A 154 14.10 20.87 -3.39
N ASN A 155 13.21 21.59 -2.72
CA ASN A 155 13.55 22.80 -1.97
C ASN A 155 14.55 22.53 -0.83
N ILE A 156 14.31 21.49 -0.03
CA ILE A 156 15.17 21.06 1.09
C ILE A 156 16.59 20.73 0.59
N THR A 157 16.74 20.08 -0.58
CA THR A 157 18.07 19.75 -1.13
C THR A 157 18.88 20.95 -1.63
N LEU A 158 18.23 22.09 -1.89
CA LEU A 158 18.91 23.33 -2.30
C LEU A 158 19.41 24.16 -1.11
N GLU A 159 18.87 23.92 0.09
CA GLU A 159 19.13 24.71 1.29
C GLU A 159 20.13 24.06 2.25
N LYS A 160 21.28 24.73 2.44
CA LYS A 160 22.38 24.22 3.28
C LYS A 160 22.02 23.92 4.74
N GLN A 161 20.95 24.53 5.28
CA GLN A 161 20.52 24.29 6.66
C GLN A 161 20.06 22.85 6.90
N PHE A 162 19.56 22.14 5.88
CA PHE A 162 19.10 20.76 6.00
C PHE A 162 20.21 19.71 5.82
N MET A 163 21.47 20.11 5.60
CA MET A 163 22.61 19.17 5.44
C MET A 163 22.70 18.10 6.55
N PRO A 164 22.47 18.40 7.86
CA PRO A 164 22.48 17.38 8.91
C PRO A 164 21.38 16.30 8.78
N LEU A 165 20.25 16.59 8.12
CA LEU A 165 19.27 15.56 7.76
C LEU A 165 19.89 14.57 6.77
N PHE A 166 20.57 15.07 5.75
CA PHE A 166 21.19 14.26 4.71
C PHE A 166 22.43 13.50 5.20
N GLU A 167 23.07 13.93 6.29
CA GLU A 167 24.14 13.17 6.98
C GLU A 167 23.61 11.91 7.68
N LEU A 168 22.35 11.89 8.12
CA LEU A 168 21.71 10.74 8.77
C LEU A 168 20.83 9.91 7.84
N LEU A 169 20.18 10.55 6.85
CA LEU A 169 19.15 9.98 5.99
C LEU A 169 19.54 10.08 4.51
N ARG A 170 19.26 9.04 3.74
CA ARG A 170 19.18 9.11 2.27
C ARG A 170 17.90 9.85 1.85
N VAL A 171 17.90 10.48 0.67
CA VAL A 171 16.74 11.23 0.13
C VAL A 171 15.46 10.40 0.19
N LYS A 172 15.50 9.15 -0.30
CA LYS A 172 14.36 8.22 -0.26
C LYS A 172 13.87 7.84 1.15
N SER A 173 14.71 7.99 2.17
CA SER A 173 14.28 7.81 3.56
C SER A 173 13.55 9.04 4.09
N LEU A 174 14.06 10.24 3.78
CA LEU A 174 13.37 11.49 4.11
C LEU A 174 12.03 11.61 3.39
N GLU A 175 11.95 11.20 2.12
CA GLU A 175 10.74 11.06 1.31
C GLU A 175 9.67 10.22 2.01
N ASN A 176 10.01 8.98 2.40
CA ASN A 176 9.09 8.08 3.09
C ASN A 176 8.67 8.62 4.47
N ILE A 177 9.60 9.24 5.22
CA ILE A 177 9.30 9.85 6.52
C ILE A 177 8.33 11.02 6.35
N LEU A 178 8.59 11.97 5.44
CA LEU A 178 7.69 13.11 5.18
C LEU A 178 6.31 12.67 4.69
N ALA A 179 6.24 11.69 3.79
CA ALA A 179 4.96 11.13 3.31
C ALA A 179 4.17 10.43 4.43
N GLN A 180 4.83 9.69 5.32
CA GLN A 180 4.18 9.06 6.47
C GLN A 180 3.80 10.08 7.56
N MET A 181 4.59 11.14 7.76
CA MET A 181 4.26 12.26 8.65
C MET A 181 3.04 13.04 8.14
N MET A 182 2.93 13.31 6.83
CA MET A 182 1.76 13.97 6.25
C MET A 182 0.48 13.15 6.44
N LYS A 183 0.55 11.82 6.37
CA LYS A 183 -0.56 10.89 6.70
C LYS A 183 -0.94 10.87 8.20
N LYS A 184 -0.18 11.57 9.05
CA LYS A 184 -0.42 11.77 10.48
C LYS A 184 -0.43 13.25 10.86
N ARG A 185 -0.62 14.18 9.90
CA ARG A 185 -0.41 15.62 10.11
C ARG A 185 -1.21 16.20 11.29
N LEU A 186 -2.44 15.73 11.51
CA LEU A 186 -3.27 16.15 12.63
C LEU A 186 -2.83 15.57 13.99
N GLU A 187 -2.19 14.39 14.03
CA GLU A 187 -1.52 13.90 15.25
C GLU A 187 -0.25 14.73 15.55
N LEU A 188 0.41 15.21 14.50
CA LEU A 188 1.67 15.96 14.59
C LEU A 188 1.51 17.45 14.93
N GLN A 189 0.30 18.01 14.97
CA GLN A 189 0.11 19.44 15.27
C GLN A 189 0.66 19.85 16.65
N THR A 190 0.46 19.04 17.68
CA THR A 190 1.03 19.30 19.02
C THR A 190 2.57 19.30 18.97
N TRP A 191 3.16 18.34 18.24
CA TRP A 191 4.60 18.25 18.02
C TRP A 191 5.16 19.39 17.14
N LEU A 192 4.37 19.91 16.19
CA LEU A 192 4.70 21.09 15.38
C LEU A 192 4.78 22.38 16.22
N VAL A 193 4.20 22.41 17.41
CA VAL A 193 4.25 23.54 18.35
C VAL A 193 5.22 23.29 19.51
N SER A 194 5.36 22.05 20.01
CA SER A 194 6.20 21.75 21.19
C SER A 194 7.71 21.93 20.98
N GLU A 195 8.44 22.26 22.04
CA GLU A 195 9.91 22.26 22.04
C GLU A 195 10.43 20.86 22.36
N PHE A 196 11.20 20.28 21.43
CA PHE A 196 11.88 19.01 21.67
C PHE A 196 13.12 19.22 22.55
N SER A 197 13.19 18.49 23.66
CA SER A 197 14.36 18.43 24.54
C SER A 197 14.70 16.97 24.82
N PHE A 198 15.91 16.57 24.43
CA PHE A 198 16.40 15.21 24.69
C PHE A 198 16.65 14.98 26.19
N ASP A 199 17.12 15.99 26.91
CA ASP A 199 17.29 15.91 28.37
C ASP A 199 15.95 15.70 29.09
N ARG A 200 14.86 16.35 28.62
CA ARG A 200 13.49 16.12 29.12
C ARG A 200 13.05 14.67 28.87
N PHE A 201 13.39 14.07 27.74
CA PHE A 201 13.11 12.66 27.46
C PHE A 201 13.89 11.73 28.39
N VAL A 202 15.21 11.90 28.48
CA VAL A 202 16.07 11.05 29.34
C VAL A 202 15.68 11.19 30.81
N LYS A 203 15.28 12.40 31.26
CA LYS A 203 14.71 12.61 32.60
C LYS A 203 13.47 11.74 32.83
N VAL A 204 12.45 11.83 31.96
CA VAL A 204 11.19 11.07 32.11
C VAL A 204 11.44 9.56 32.10
N VAL A 205 12.36 9.07 31.27
CA VAL A 205 12.82 7.68 31.26
C VAL A 205 13.47 7.25 32.58
N LEU A 206 14.29 8.13 33.17
CA LEU A 206 14.96 7.86 34.44
C LEU A 206 14.06 8.03 35.65
N GLU A 207 13.02 8.89 35.61
CA GLU A 207 12.10 9.11 36.74
C GLU A 207 11.44 7.81 37.21
N SER A 208 11.01 6.92 36.31
CA SER A 208 10.41 5.62 36.66
C SER A 208 11.38 4.62 37.32
N PHE A 209 12.69 4.87 37.24
CA PHE A 209 13.75 4.06 37.84
C PHE A 209 14.28 4.71 39.13
N MET A 210 14.58 6.02 39.07
CA MET A 210 15.11 6.81 40.19
C MET A 210 14.07 7.08 41.29
N ASN A 211 12.77 6.90 41.02
CA ASN A 211 11.72 7.00 42.04
C ASN A 211 11.34 5.64 42.69
N GLN A 212 12.03 4.54 42.36
CA GLN A 212 11.79 3.25 43.02
C GLN A 212 12.48 3.19 44.40
N ASP A 213 11.68 3.08 45.46
CA ASP A 213 12.21 2.99 46.83
C ASP A 213 13.06 1.74 47.06
N GLU A 214 12.73 0.61 46.41
CA GLU A 214 13.54 -0.61 46.45
C GLU A 214 14.96 -0.41 45.90
N MET A 215 15.12 0.46 44.90
CA MET A 215 16.43 0.73 44.27
C MET A 215 17.31 1.58 45.19
N LYS A 216 16.71 2.61 45.79
CA LYS A 216 17.36 3.43 46.84
C LYS A 216 17.70 2.58 48.06
N SER A 217 16.82 1.67 48.47
CA SER A 217 17.07 0.72 49.55
C SER A 217 18.25 -0.20 49.24
N CYS A 218 18.32 -0.79 48.04
CA CYS A 218 19.46 -1.63 47.65
C CYS A 218 20.80 -0.86 47.69
N ALA A 219 20.83 0.40 47.26
CA ALA A 219 22.01 1.25 47.37
C ALA A 219 22.32 1.66 48.82
N HIS A 220 21.30 1.96 49.63
CA HIS A 220 21.43 2.33 51.05
C HIS A 220 21.98 1.18 51.89
N GLU A 221 21.47 -0.05 51.73
CA GLU A 221 22.00 -1.19 52.47
C GLU A 221 23.43 -1.52 52.06
N LEU A 222 23.80 -1.36 50.79
CA LEU A 222 25.20 -1.48 50.38
C LEU A 222 26.09 -0.38 50.99
N LYS A 223 25.56 0.82 51.25
CA LYS A 223 26.22 1.90 52.00
C LYS A 223 26.27 1.64 53.53
N SER A 224 25.46 0.73 54.09
CA SER A 224 25.40 0.46 55.53
C SER A 224 26.47 -0.54 56.03
N PHE A 225 27.07 -1.34 55.13
CA PHE A 225 28.17 -2.26 55.46
C PHE A 225 29.43 -1.52 55.93
N SER A 226 29.86 -1.80 57.17
CA SER A 226 31.22 -1.43 57.60
C SER A 226 32.28 -2.24 56.84
N PRO A 227 33.52 -1.75 56.70
CA PRO A 227 34.59 -2.50 56.01
C PRO A 227 34.80 -3.90 56.60
N GLN A 228 34.72 -4.03 57.92
CA GLN A 228 34.85 -5.29 58.66
C GLN A 228 33.66 -6.24 58.41
N ALA A 229 32.44 -5.70 58.29
CA ALA A 229 31.27 -6.51 57.93
C ALA A 229 31.37 -7.04 56.50
N LEU A 230 31.88 -6.23 55.56
CA LEU A 230 32.01 -6.60 54.15
C LEU A 230 33.12 -7.66 53.93
N GLU A 231 34.21 -7.61 54.70
CA GLU A 231 35.22 -8.67 54.77
C GLU A 231 34.66 -10.01 55.27
N ILE A 232 33.71 -9.98 56.21
CA ILE A 232 33.02 -11.18 56.72
C ILE A 232 31.99 -11.69 55.71
N ASP A 233 31.22 -10.80 55.08
CA ASP A 233 30.14 -11.14 54.14
C ASP A 233 30.66 -11.79 52.85
N THR A 234 31.59 -11.14 52.14
CA THR A 234 31.97 -11.53 50.78
C THR A 234 33.46 -11.93 50.65
N ASN A 235 34.05 -11.82 49.46
CA ASN A 235 35.49 -12.06 49.23
C ASN A 235 36.15 -10.80 48.64
N PRO A 236 37.50 -10.70 48.53
CA PRO A 236 38.15 -9.47 48.05
C PRO A 236 37.64 -8.93 46.71
N ASN A 237 37.26 -9.82 45.79
CA ASN A 237 36.69 -9.43 44.50
C ASN A 237 35.25 -8.90 44.64
N GLY A 238 34.47 -9.44 45.60
CA GLY A 238 33.16 -8.91 45.97
C GLY A 238 33.24 -7.56 46.69
N ILE A 239 34.21 -7.36 47.58
CA ILE A 239 34.51 -6.06 48.20
C ILE A 239 34.75 -5.00 47.12
N ALA A 240 35.64 -5.31 46.16
CA ALA A 240 35.93 -4.42 45.05
C ALA A 240 34.70 -4.17 44.15
N GLN A 241 33.85 -5.16 43.92
CA GLN A 241 32.61 -5.01 43.15
C GLN A 241 31.59 -4.09 43.85
N VAL A 242 31.43 -4.21 45.17
CA VAL A 242 30.58 -3.32 45.98
C VAL A 242 31.14 -1.90 46.02
N GLN A 243 32.45 -1.73 46.24
CA GLN A 243 33.09 -0.41 46.23
C GLN A 243 32.98 0.29 44.86
N ALA A 244 33.17 -0.45 43.76
CA ALA A 244 32.96 0.08 42.41
C ALA A 244 31.49 0.47 42.17
N PHE A 245 30.54 -0.36 42.60
CA PHE A 245 29.11 -0.07 42.51
C PHE A 245 28.76 1.22 43.26
N LEU A 246 29.19 1.35 44.52
CA LEU A 246 28.92 2.54 45.35
C LEU A 246 29.53 3.80 44.75
N SER A 247 30.80 3.75 44.31
CA SER A 247 31.47 4.90 43.69
C SER A 247 30.81 5.35 42.38
N ALA A 248 30.21 4.43 41.62
CA ALA A 248 29.42 4.77 40.44
C ALA A 248 28.01 5.25 40.80
N TRP A 249 27.37 4.70 41.84
CA TRP A 249 26.07 5.15 42.32
C TRP A 249 26.15 6.58 42.91
N ASP A 250 27.21 6.93 43.63
CA ASP A 250 27.43 8.31 44.10
C ASP A 250 27.58 9.32 42.94
N GLN A 251 28.03 8.86 41.77
CA GLN A 251 28.03 9.66 40.54
C GLN A 251 26.61 9.77 39.95
N VAL A 252 25.83 8.69 39.94
CA VAL A 252 24.40 8.70 39.54
C VAL A 252 23.59 9.69 40.39
N ASP A 253 23.69 9.60 41.71
CA ASP A 253 23.02 10.53 42.66
C ASP A 253 23.40 11.99 42.31
N LYS A 254 24.70 12.27 42.12
CA LYS A 254 25.20 13.61 41.79
C LYS A 254 24.75 14.12 40.41
N TYR A 255 24.76 13.28 39.38
CA TYR A 255 24.30 13.66 38.03
C TYR A 255 22.79 13.90 38.02
N TRP A 256 22.03 13.12 38.79
CA TRP A 256 20.59 13.29 38.98
C TRP A 256 20.23 14.63 39.64
N GLU A 257 20.88 14.96 40.77
CA GLU A 257 20.72 16.25 41.46
C GLU A 257 21.21 17.44 40.62
N GLY A 258 22.28 17.24 39.83
CA GLY A 258 22.84 18.26 38.93
C GLY A 258 22.06 18.48 37.63
N GLY A 259 21.06 17.65 37.32
CA GLY A 259 20.27 17.73 36.08
C GLY A 259 20.94 17.16 34.82
N ASP A 260 22.06 16.46 34.96
CA ASP A 260 22.79 15.83 33.86
C ASP A 260 22.26 14.41 33.62
N TYR A 261 21.06 14.33 33.04
CA TYR A 261 20.35 13.07 32.85
C TYR A 261 21.06 12.13 31.87
N LEU A 262 21.84 12.66 30.93
CA LEU A 262 22.58 11.87 29.96
C LEU A 262 23.76 11.11 30.62
N ASN A 263 24.58 11.79 31.43
CA ASN A 263 25.66 11.12 32.17
C ASN A 263 25.13 10.26 33.33
N CYS A 264 23.98 10.60 33.89
CA CYS A 264 23.25 9.74 34.83
C CYS A 264 22.90 8.38 34.17
N LEU A 265 22.24 8.39 33.01
CA LEU A 265 21.91 7.17 32.26
C LEU A 265 23.17 6.40 31.81
N GLN A 266 24.19 7.09 31.29
CA GLN A 266 25.45 6.47 30.89
C GLN A 266 26.14 5.75 32.07
N THR A 267 26.10 6.34 33.27
CA THR A 267 26.67 5.73 34.48
C THR A 267 25.86 4.51 34.93
N LEU A 268 24.53 4.56 34.86
CA LEU A 268 23.65 3.42 35.15
C LEU A 268 23.89 2.24 34.19
N ILE A 269 24.03 2.52 32.88
CA ILE A 269 24.42 1.53 31.87
C ILE A 269 25.80 0.92 32.21
N ASN A 270 26.77 1.74 32.61
CA ASN A 270 28.12 1.28 32.97
C ASN A 270 28.10 0.39 34.23
N ILE A 271 27.29 0.72 35.25
CA ILE A 271 27.05 -0.16 36.40
C ILE A 271 26.52 -1.51 35.92
N ARG A 272 25.51 -1.51 35.05
CA ARG A 272 24.90 -2.77 34.58
C ARG A 272 25.84 -3.63 33.74
N ILE A 273 26.62 -3.02 32.84
CA ILE A 273 27.41 -3.72 31.82
C ILE A 273 28.84 -4.03 32.29
N GLN A 274 29.50 -3.09 32.96
CA GLN A 274 30.89 -3.29 33.41
C GLN A 274 30.89 -3.95 34.79
N ILE A 275 30.26 -3.31 35.78
CA ILE A 275 30.34 -3.73 37.19
C ILE A 275 29.50 -4.98 37.44
N LEU A 276 28.26 -5.05 36.94
CA LEU A 276 27.29 -6.12 37.25
C LEU A 276 27.08 -7.14 36.12
N SER A 277 27.99 -7.21 35.14
CA SER A 277 28.02 -8.27 34.11
C SER A 277 27.99 -9.67 34.73
N ARG A 278 28.88 -9.91 35.68
CA ARG A 278 29.03 -11.15 36.46
C ARG A 278 29.09 -10.82 37.95
N LEU A 279 28.13 -11.32 38.72
CA LEU A 279 28.10 -11.17 40.18
C LEU A 279 29.15 -12.08 40.83
N VAL A 280 29.98 -11.52 41.71
CA VAL A 280 31.09 -12.18 42.41
C VAL A 280 30.78 -12.24 43.92
N GLY A 281 31.48 -13.10 44.66
CA GLY A 281 31.28 -13.28 46.10
C GLY A 281 30.57 -14.58 46.48
N LYS A 282 30.47 -14.84 47.79
CA LYS A 282 29.90 -16.07 48.38
C LYS A 282 28.43 -16.26 47.97
N THR A 283 27.90 -17.48 47.99
CA THR A 283 26.49 -17.75 47.66
C THR A 283 25.53 -17.26 48.76
N THR A 284 26.03 -17.13 49.99
CA THR A 284 25.32 -16.67 51.19
C THR A 284 25.61 -15.19 51.51
N SER A 285 26.08 -14.41 50.54
CA SER A 285 26.47 -13.01 50.76
C SER A 285 25.26 -12.07 50.61
N GLU A 286 25.04 -11.25 51.62
CA GLU A 286 23.94 -10.28 51.69
C GLU A 286 24.19 -9.10 50.76
N SER A 287 25.43 -8.58 50.69
CA SER A 287 25.79 -7.55 49.69
C SER A 287 25.56 -8.03 48.25
N LYS A 288 25.84 -9.32 47.98
CA LYS A 288 25.55 -9.94 46.68
C LYS A 288 24.04 -10.10 46.42
N MET A 289 23.22 -10.31 47.46
CA MET A 289 21.76 -10.33 47.33
C MET A 289 21.22 -8.95 46.88
N HIS A 290 21.65 -7.85 47.51
CA HIS A 290 21.26 -6.50 47.12
C HIS A 290 21.72 -6.15 45.68
N LEU A 291 22.96 -6.48 45.32
CA LEU A 291 23.45 -6.33 43.93
C LEU A 291 22.65 -7.18 42.92
N THR A 292 22.13 -8.34 43.34
CA THR A 292 21.25 -9.17 42.50
C THR A 292 19.88 -8.52 42.32
N ARG A 293 19.25 -8.01 43.39
CA ARG A 293 17.94 -7.33 43.30
C ARG A 293 18.02 -6.04 42.47
N TRP A 294 19.03 -5.20 42.71
CA TRP A 294 19.29 -4.00 41.90
C TRP A 294 19.46 -4.35 40.42
N ARG A 295 20.24 -5.40 40.11
CA ARG A 295 20.42 -5.86 38.73
C ARG A 295 19.11 -6.33 38.09
N SER A 296 18.30 -7.10 38.81
CA SER A 296 17.00 -7.55 38.30
C SER A 296 16.06 -6.38 38.01
N LEU A 297 15.98 -5.41 38.92
CA LEU A 297 15.16 -4.20 38.74
C LEU A 297 15.67 -3.31 37.59
N PHE A 298 16.99 -3.27 37.34
CA PHE A 298 17.53 -2.65 36.13
C PHE A 298 17.14 -3.43 34.86
N ASP A 299 17.31 -4.75 34.85
CA ASP A 299 16.95 -5.60 33.70
C ASP A 299 15.43 -5.51 33.38
N GLU A 300 14.60 -5.28 34.40
CA GLU A 300 13.14 -5.09 34.31
C GLU A 300 12.74 -3.69 33.80
N LEU A 301 13.28 -2.62 34.40
CA LEU A 301 12.83 -1.24 34.13
C LEU A 301 13.61 -0.53 33.00
N LEU A 302 14.90 -0.85 32.84
CA LEU A 302 15.81 -0.23 31.88
C LEU A 302 16.50 -1.25 30.93
N GLY A 303 16.15 -2.54 30.98
CA GLY A 303 16.74 -3.56 30.10
C GLY A 303 16.57 -3.25 28.60
N TRP A 304 15.50 -2.53 28.24
CA TRP A 304 15.22 -2.05 26.88
C TRP A 304 16.21 -1.00 26.34
N VAL A 305 16.93 -0.30 27.23
CA VAL A 305 17.97 0.67 26.87
C VAL A 305 19.08 -0.03 26.06
N GLY A 306 19.30 -1.31 26.31
CA GLY A 306 20.26 -2.14 25.58
C GLY A 306 21.71 -1.89 25.99
N LYS A 307 22.66 -2.46 25.21
CA LYS A 307 24.10 -2.38 25.50
C LYS A 307 24.87 -1.41 24.62
N GLU A 308 24.35 -1.16 23.42
CA GLU A 308 24.95 -0.28 22.42
C GLU A 308 24.30 1.11 22.56
N PHE A 309 24.85 1.97 23.40
CA PHE A 309 24.42 3.36 23.53
C PHE A 309 25.54 4.28 22.99
N ASN A 310 25.17 5.23 22.13
CA ASN A 310 26.11 6.13 21.46
C ASN A 310 25.64 7.59 21.60
N ALA A 311 26.12 8.27 22.65
CA ALA A 311 25.77 9.66 22.95
C ALA A 311 26.06 10.66 21.81
N GLU A 312 27.08 10.42 20.98
CA GLU A 312 27.38 11.29 19.84
C GLU A 312 26.28 11.20 18.77
N LEU A 313 25.81 9.98 18.48
CA LEU A 313 24.78 9.75 17.47
C LEU A 313 23.37 10.13 17.98
N GLU A 314 23.08 9.95 19.28
CA GLU A 314 21.89 10.56 19.90
C GLU A 314 21.91 12.10 19.76
N THR A 315 23.06 12.74 19.98
CA THR A 315 23.21 14.20 19.85
C THR A 315 22.97 14.67 18.42
N LYS A 316 23.50 13.95 17.42
CA LYS A 316 23.24 14.22 15.99
C LYS A 316 21.75 14.06 15.64
N ILE A 317 21.10 13.02 16.15
CA ILE A 317 19.65 12.80 15.96
C ILE A 317 18.83 13.91 16.64
N ALA A 318 19.20 14.35 17.84
CA ALA A 318 18.55 15.47 18.52
C ALA A 318 18.68 16.79 17.75
N GLN A 319 19.82 17.04 17.11
CA GLN A 319 20.04 18.21 16.23
C GLN A 319 19.26 18.13 14.90
N ALA A 320 18.97 16.92 14.42
CA ALA A 320 18.20 16.69 13.20
C ALA A 320 16.68 16.87 13.38
N ILE A 321 16.13 16.65 14.59
CA ILE A 321 14.68 16.72 14.86
C ILE A 321 14.08 18.12 14.55
N PRO A 322 14.69 19.26 14.95
CA PRO A 322 14.22 20.59 14.53
C PRO A 322 14.23 20.80 13.01
N LEU A 323 15.27 20.32 12.31
CA LEU A 323 15.36 20.44 10.85
C LEU A 323 14.28 19.60 10.15
N LEU A 324 13.95 18.42 10.67
CA LEU A 324 12.85 17.60 10.16
C LEU A 324 11.48 18.27 10.41
N LYS A 325 11.34 18.98 11.52
CA LYS A 325 10.13 19.76 11.86
C LYS A 325 9.92 20.92 10.88
N ASP A 326 10.97 21.61 10.45
CA ASP A 326 10.88 22.68 9.44
C ASP A 326 10.71 22.14 8.01
N ALA A 327 11.35 21.02 7.67
CA ALA A 327 11.08 20.27 6.44
C ALA A 327 9.61 19.81 6.34
N PHE A 328 9.04 19.36 7.45
CA PHE A 328 7.64 18.95 7.52
C PHE A 328 6.67 20.14 7.41
N ARG A 329 6.98 21.29 8.03
CA ARG A 329 6.21 22.54 7.84
C ARG A 329 6.16 22.95 6.38
N LEU A 330 7.30 22.98 5.68
CA LEU A 330 7.36 23.30 4.25
C LEU A 330 6.51 22.35 3.40
N THR A 331 6.49 21.06 3.75
CA THR A 331 5.66 20.04 3.07
C THR A 331 4.16 20.30 3.30
N LEU A 332 3.79 20.65 4.54
CA LEU A 332 2.41 20.96 4.92
C LEU A 332 1.91 22.24 4.24
N ASP A 333 2.73 23.28 4.18
CA ASP A 333 2.40 24.56 3.53
C ASP A 333 2.19 24.38 2.02
N LEU A 334 3.03 23.57 1.35
CA LEU A 334 2.86 23.19 -0.06
C LEU A 334 1.55 22.42 -0.30
N TYR A 335 1.25 21.43 0.54
CA TYR A 335 0.00 20.65 0.44
C TYR A 335 -1.24 21.53 0.64
N ASN A 336 -1.22 22.41 1.66
CA ASN A 336 -2.27 23.40 1.91
C ASN A 336 -2.44 24.37 0.73
N GLN A 337 -1.35 24.76 0.07
CA GLN A 337 -1.40 25.57 -1.14
C GLN A 337 -2.05 24.82 -2.32
N TYR A 338 -1.76 23.53 -2.50
CA TYR A 338 -2.35 22.72 -3.57
C TYR A 338 -3.86 22.49 -3.36
N LEU A 339 -4.28 22.19 -2.13
CA LEU A 339 -5.69 22.11 -1.73
C LEU A 339 -6.42 23.44 -2.01
N SER A 340 -5.84 24.56 -1.56
CA SER A 340 -6.39 25.91 -1.77
C SER A 340 -6.51 26.27 -3.26
N ASN A 341 -5.50 25.97 -4.07
CA ASN A 341 -5.52 26.17 -5.53
C ASN A 341 -6.63 25.37 -6.23
N ARG A 342 -6.94 24.15 -5.73
CA ARG A 342 -8.06 23.32 -6.21
C ARG A 342 -9.41 23.66 -5.56
N ARG A 343 -9.46 24.54 -4.55
CA ARG A 343 -10.62 24.81 -3.68
C ARG A 343 -11.15 23.57 -2.95
N ALA A 344 -10.27 22.60 -2.69
CA ALA A 344 -10.66 21.31 -2.14
C ALA A 344 -10.24 21.16 -0.67
N LEU A 345 -10.90 20.24 0.04
CA LEU A 345 -10.55 19.78 1.39
C LEU A 345 -10.46 18.25 1.38
N ASP A 346 -9.56 17.66 2.16
CA ASP A 346 -9.58 16.21 2.44
C ASP A 346 -10.34 15.88 3.74
N PHE A 347 -10.48 14.59 4.05
CA PHE A 347 -11.23 14.12 5.23
C PHE A 347 -10.66 14.60 6.58
N ASP A 348 -9.34 14.76 6.71
CA ASP A 348 -8.70 15.32 7.92
C ASP A 348 -9.02 16.82 8.03
N ASP A 349 -8.96 17.58 6.92
CA ASP A 349 -9.31 19.01 6.92
C ASP A 349 -10.78 19.24 7.31
N LEU A 350 -11.67 18.35 6.90
CA LEU A 350 -13.08 18.37 7.29
C LEU A 350 -13.24 18.20 8.81
N GLU A 351 -12.54 17.25 9.43
CA GLU A 351 -12.56 17.09 10.89
C GLU A 351 -12.01 18.33 11.60
N GLU A 352 -10.83 18.81 11.21
CA GLU A 352 -10.15 19.92 11.87
C GLU A 352 -10.98 21.21 11.78
N ARG A 353 -11.39 21.61 10.58
CA ARG A 353 -12.11 22.88 10.38
C ARG A 353 -13.50 22.83 10.99
N ALA A 354 -14.21 21.70 10.94
CA ALA A 354 -15.50 21.57 11.59
C ALA A 354 -15.39 21.62 13.13
N LEU A 355 -14.35 21.00 13.71
CA LEU A 355 -14.07 21.06 15.14
C LEU A 355 -13.69 22.49 15.58
N PHE A 356 -12.84 23.18 14.81
CA PHE A 356 -12.48 24.59 15.02
C PHE A 356 -13.71 25.51 15.00
N LEU A 357 -14.64 25.31 14.06
CA LEU A 357 -15.94 26.01 14.04
C LEU A 357 -16.79 25.70 15.27
N ILE A 358 -16.97 24.42 15.60
CA ILE A 358 -17.86 23.97 16.68
C ILE A 358 -17.33 24.35 18.07
N ASN A 359 -16.02 24.56 18.23
CA ASN A 359 -15.44 25.13 19.44
C ASN A 359 -15.75 26.63 19.64
N ARG A 360 -16.31 27.34 18.64
CA ARG A 360 -16.79 28.74 18.80
C ARG A 360 -18.20 28.73 19.41
N PRO A 361 -18.44 29.33 20.60
CA PRO A 361 -19.70 29.16 21.34
C PRO A 361 -20.98 29.52 20.57
N GLU A 362 -20.96 30.58 19.75
CA GLU A 362 -22.10 31.01 18.93
C GLU A 362 -22.50 29.99 17.85
N ILE A 363 -21.54 29.18 17.39
CA ILE A 363 -21.74 28.15 16.37
C ILE A 363 -22.13 26.84 17.07
N ALA A 364 -21.45 26.52 18.18
CA ALA A 364 -21.81 25.42 19.08
C ALA A 364 -23.30 25.47 19.44
N GLN A 365 -23.80 26.60 19.96
CA GLN A 365 -25.20 26.73 20.37
C GLN A 365 -26.18 26.46 19.21
N LYS A 366 -25.94 27.06 18.02
CA LYS A 366 -26.80 26.86 16.84
C LYS A 366 -26.87 25.39 16.43
N TRP A 367 -25.76 24.64 16.53
CA TRP A 367 -25.76 23.21 16.25
C TRP A 367 -26.33 22.36 17.38
N GLN A 368 -26.17 22.74 18.65
CA GLN A 368 -26.84 22.11 19.80
C GLN A 368 -28.37 22.35 19.83
N GLU A 369 -28.87 23.33 19.10
CA GLU A 369 -30.31 23.56 18.87
C GLU A 369 -30.84 22.73 17.69
N LYS A 370 -30.04 22.61 16.60
CA LYS A 370 -30.31 21.71 15.47
C LYS A 370 -30.27 20.23 15.86
N VAL A 371 -29.31 19.81 16.69
CA VAL A 371 -29.08 18.41 17.09
C VAL A 371 -29.73 18.16 18.45
N GLN A 372 -30.84 17.41 18.46
CA GLN A 372 -31.57 17.08 19.69
C GLN A 372 -31.30 15.65 20.17
N ALA A 373 -30.92 14.76 19.27
CA ALA A 373 -30.33 13.46 19.58
C ALA A 373 -29.18 13.16 18.60
N LEU A 374 -28.12 12.53 19.10
CA LEU A 374 -26.94 12.11 18.33
C LEU A 374 -26.67 10.62 18.62
N LEU A 375 -26.88 9.80 17.60
CA LEU A 375 -26.64 8.36 17.61
C LEU A 375 -25.32 8.07 16.88
N VAL A 376 -24.54 7.11 17.38
CA VAL A 376 -23.29 6.67 16.73
C VAL A 376 -23.21 5.15 16.73
N ASP A 377 -23.01 4.55 15.56
CA ASP A 377 -22.69 3.11 15.40
C ASP A 377 -21.17 2.89 15.33
N GLU A 378 -20.70 1.70 15.72
CA GLU A 378 -19.29 1.28 15.72
C GLU A 378 -18.31 2.30 16.38
N PHE A 379 -18.73 2.97 17.47
CA PHE A 379 -17.98 4.07 18.11
C PHE A 379 -16.54 3.71 18.54
N GLN A 380 -16.21 2.43 18.71
CA GLN A 380 -14.83 2.01 19.00
C GLN A 380 -13.82 2.24 17.84
N ASP A 381 -14.31 2.65 16.67
CA ASP A 381 -13.50 3.08 15.53
C ASP A 381 -13.27 4.61 15.51
N THR A 382 -13.73 5.35 16.54
CA THR A 382 -13.60 6.81 16.59
C THR A 382 -12.23 7.29 17.10
N ASN A 383 -11.91 8.55 16.81
CA ASN A 383 -10.71 9.24 17.32
C ASN A 383 -11.09 10.34 18.36
N GLN A 384 -10.11 10.91 19.06
CA GLN A 384 -10.36 11.92 20.11
C GLN A 384 -10.97 13.24 19.56
N ARG A 385 -10.68 13.63 18.30
CA ARG A 385 -11.26 14.82 17.65
C ARG A 385 -12.75 14.62 17.37
N GLN A 386 -13.10 13.45 16.84
CA GLN A 386 -14.47 13.00 16.62
C GLN A 386 -15.26 12.95 17.94
N ARG A 387 -14.66 12.42 19.01
CA ARG A 387 -15.25 12.49 20.37
C ARG A 387 -15.50 13.94 20.80
N GLN A 388 -14.53 14.83 20.66
CA GLN A 388 -14.71 16.24 21.03
C GLN A 388 -15.85 16.92 20.24
N LEU A 389 -15.96 16.62 18.94
CA LEU A 389 -17.07 17.09 18.10
C LEU A 389 -18.43 16.58 18.64
N ILE A 390 -18.53 15.29 18.96
CA ILE A 390 -19.74 14.64 19.49
C ILE A 390 -20.13 15.18 20.88
N GLU A 391 -19.16 15.34 21.78
CA GLU A 391 -19.38 15.90 23.12
C GLU A 391 -19.84 17.37 23.05
N THR A 392 -19.25 18.20 22.16
CA THR A 392 -19.67 19.60 21.98
C THR A 392 -21.04 19.73 21.28
N LEU A 393 -21.38 18.85 20.34
CA LEU A 393 -22.71 18.82 19.70
C LEU A 393 -23.82 18.38 20.66
N THR A 394 -23.52 17.48 21.60
CA THR A 394 -24.46 17.04 22.64
C THR A 394 -24.50 17.97 23.86
N ALA A 395 -23.48 18.82 24.04
CA ALA A 395 -23.35 19.82 25.10
C ALA A 395 -23.37 19.24 26.53
N GLY A 396 -23.00 17.97 26.70
CA GLY A 396 -23.14 17.25 27.98
C GLY A 396 -24.59 17.10 28.47
N LYS A 397 -25.60 17.44 27.66
CA LYS A 397 -27.02 17.36 28.04
C LYS A 397 -27.44 15.88 28.04
N PRO A 398 -27.84 15.30 29.19
CA PRO A 398 -28.12 13.88 29.27
C PRO A 398 -29.38 13.52 28.45
N GLY A 399 -29.44 12.29 27.95
CA GLY A 399 -30.50 11.81 27.06
C GLY A 399 -30.23 12.02 25.57
N ARG A 400 -29.27 12.90 25.22
CA ARG A 400 -28.95 13.24 23.84
C ARG A 400 -27.98 12.28 23.16
N LEU A 401 -27.02 11.74 23.90
CA LEU A 401 -25.99 10.85 23.34
C LEU A 401 -26.44 9.39 23.42
N PHE A 402 -26.41 8.68 22.30
CA PHE A 402 -26.66 7.25 22.21
C PHE A 402 -25.54 6.58 21.39
N VAL A 403 -24.66 5.86 22.08
CA VAL A 403 -23.46 5.24 21.50
C VAL A 403 -23.64 3.73 21.45
N VAL A 404 -23.28 3.11 20.33
CA VAL A 404 -23.20 1.66 20.17
C VAL A 404 -21.81 1.28 19.70
N GLY A 405 -21.24 0.22 20.28
CA GLY A 405 -19.90 -0.23 19.90
C GLY A 405 -19.47 -1.53 20.59
N ASP A 406 -18.26 -1.96 20.27
CA ASP A 406 -17.61 -3.14 20.84
C ASP A 406 -16.10 -3.05 20.72
N SER A 407 -15.39 -2.72 21.79
CA SER A 407 -13.93 -2.55 21.81
C SER A 407 -13.17 -3.73 21.19
N ARG A 408 -13.70 -4.96 21.31
CA ARG A 408 -13.13 -6.19 20.72
C ARG A 408 -13.08 -6.16 19.19
N GLN A 409 -13.88 -5.31 18.55
CA GLN A 409 -13.97 -5.10 17.10
C GLN A 409 -13.37 -3.74 16.64
N SER A 410 -12.57 -3.06 17.48
CA SER A 410 -11.78 -1.89 17.07
C SER A 410 -10.52 -2.36 16.34
N ILE A 411 -10.44 -2.12 15.02
CA ILE A 411 -9.37 -2.64 14.14
C ILE A 411 -8.92 -1.65 13.05
N TYR A 412 -9.11 -0.34 13.28
CA TYR A 412 -8.80 0.71 12.32
C TYR A 412 -7.80 1.75 12.87
N ARG A 413 -6.84 1.34 13.71
CA ARG A 413 -5.85 2.27 14.28
C ARG A 413 -4.96 2.90 13.20
N PHE A 414 -4.76 2.21 12.08
CA PHE A 414 -4.12 2.74 10.87
C PHE A 414 -4.95 3.83 10.14
N ARG A 415 -6.18 4.11 10.59
CA ARG A 415 -7.03 5.26 10.21
C ARG A 415 -7.26 6.22 11.38
N GLY A 416 -6.39 6.21 12.39
CA GLY A 416 -6.47 7.09 13.56
C GLY A 416 -7.48 6.67 14.64
N ALA A 417 -8.13 5.51 14.53
CA ALA A 417 -9.06 5.03 15.55
C ALA A 417 -8.34 4.69 16.86
N ASP A 418 -8.90 5.13 17.99
CA ASP A 418 -8.33 4.91 19.32
C ASP A 418 -9.34 4.19 20.22
N VAL A 419 -9.04 2.93 20.56
CA VAL A 419 -9.92 2.08 21.37
C VAL A 419 -10.13 2.60 22.80
N THR A 420 -9.22 3.45 23.31
CA THR A 420 -9.36 4.06 24.64
C THR A 420 -10.53 5.06 24.67
N VAL A 421 -10.83 5.72 23.55
CA VAL A 421 -11.95 6.68 23.38
C VAL A 421 -13.29 6.05 23.81
N PHE A 422 -13.58 4.82 23.38
CA PHE A 422 -14.82 4.12 23.75
C PHE A 422 -14.84 3.71 25.23
N ARG A 423 -13.70 3.28 25.78
CA ARG A 423 -13.59 2.95 27.21
C ARG A 423 -13.80 4.19 28.08
N ASP A 424 -13.14 5.30 27.76
CA ASP A 424 -13.28 6.57 28.45
C ASP A 424 -14.72 7.08 28.42
N VAL A 425 -15.39 7.00 27.27
CA VAL A 425 -16.79 7.43 27.12
C VAL A 425 -17.75 6.50 27.89
N ARG A 426 -17.48 5.19 27.95
CA ARG A 426 -18.21 4.26 28.84
C ARG A 426 -18.04 4.67 30.31
N VAL A 427 -16.80 4.78 30.79
CA VAL A 427 -16.49 5.09 32.20
C VAL A 427 -17.04 6.46 32.60
N LYS A 428 -16.89 7.47 31.74
CA LYS A 428 -17.48 8.81 31.93
C LYS A 428 -19.01 8.74 32.02
N THR A 429 -19.66 8.03 31.09
CA THR A 429 -21.13 7.85 31.12
C THR A 429 -21.59 7.16 32.39
N GLU A 430 -20.85 6.16 32.88
CA GLU A 430 -21.15 5.44 34.12
C GLU A 430 -21.02 6.34 35.35
N LEU A 431 -19.94 7.13 35.44
CA LEU A 431 -19.72 8.13 36.50
C LEU A 431 -20.73 9.30 36.48
N GLU A 432 -21.19 9.70 35.29
CA GLU A 432 -22.25 10.70 35.09
C GLU A 432 -23.66 10.14 35.35
N GLY A 433 -23.79 8.88 35.81
CA GLY A 433 -25.07 8.24 36.14
C GLY A 433 -25.90 7.83 34.92
N GLY A 434 -25.27 7.69 33.76
CA GLY A 434 -25.88 7.27 32.50
C GLY A 434 -26.32 5.80 32.46
N LEU A 435 -26.77 5.34 31.30
CA LEU A 435 -27.14 3.95 31.06
C LEU A 435 -26.05 3.24 30.25
N VAL A 436 -25.17 2.51 30.94
CA VAL A 436 -24.33 1.50 30.29
C VAL A 436 -25.12 0.19 30.19
N SER A 437 -25.23 -0.36 28.98
CA SER A 437 -25.93 -1.62 28.69
C SER A 437 -24.98 -2.56 27.97
N GLU A 438 -24.87 -3.80 28.44
CA GLU A 438 -24.06 -4.84 27.79
C GLU A 438 -24.96 -5.90 27.14
N LEU A 439 -24.83 -6.05 25.81
CA LEU A 439 -25.52 -7.08 25.03
C LEU A 439 -24.60 -8.30 24.87
N SER A 440 -24.77 -9.26 25.78
CA SER A 440 -24.03 -10.53 25.83
C SER A 440 -24.67 -11.65 24.99
N GLU A 441 -25.94 -11.50 24.61
CA GLU A 441 -26.65 -12.41 23.71
C GLU A 441 -26.14 -12.30 22.27
N SER A 442 -26.04 -13.42 21.55
CA SER A 442 -25.74 -13.44 20.11
C SER A 442 -26.57 -14.49 19.38
N HIS A 443 -27.27 -14.07 18.32
CA HIS A 443 -28.12 -14.95 17.50
C HIS A 443 -27.41 -15.45 16.22
N ARG A 444 -26.11 -15.14 16.06
CA ARG A 444 -25.32 -15.43 14.85
C ARG A 444 -24.79 -16.86 14.82
N THR A 445 -23.94 -17.17 15.80
CA THR A 445 -23.05 -18.34 15.79
C THR A 445 -23.69 -19.48 16.57
N GLN A 446 -23.64 -20.71 16.04
CA GLN A 446 -24.19 -21.88 16.74
C GLN A 446 -23.47 -22.15 18.08
N PRO A 447 -24.15 -22.68 19.11
CA PRO A 447 -23.57 -22.84 20.45
C PRO A 447 -22.27 -23.67 20.49
N ALA A 448 -22.18 -24.72 19.68
CA ALA A 448 -21.01 -25.60 19.63
C ALA A 448 -19.76 -24.87 19.08
N LEU A 449 -19.90 -24.13 17.98
CA LEU A 449 -18.80 -23.32 17.44
C LEU A 449 -18.41 -22.20 18.40
N MET A 450 -19.40 -21.53 19.04
CA MET A 450 -19.14 -20.46 20.00
C MET A 450 -18.27 -20.93 21.18
N LYS A 451 -18.52 -22.12 21.76
CA LYS A 451 -17.65 -22.70 22.79
C LYS A 451 -16.17 -22.76 22.35
N THR A 452 -15.91 -23.23 21.13
CA THR A 452 -14.54 -23.40 20.63
C THR A 452 -13.86 -22.06 20.36
N THR A 453 -14.59 -21.07 19.80
CA THR A 453 -14.05 -19.72 19.61
C THR A 453 -13.81 -19.01 20.94
N ASP A 454 -14.70 -19.19 21.93
CA ASP A 454 -14.58 -18.59 23.26
C ASP A 454 -13.36 -19.12 24.03
N ALA A 455 -12.98 -20.38 23.84
CA ALA A 455 -11.77 -20.95 24.41
C ALA A 455 -10.49 -20.35 23.78
N ILE A 456 -10.45 -20.25 22.44
CA ILE A 456 -9.32 -19.65 21.71
C ILE A 456 -9.15 -18.17 22.06
N LEU A 457 -10.24 -17.40 21.97
CA LEU A 457 -10.22 -15.95 22.21
C LEU A 457 -9.99 -15.64 23.68
N GLY A 458 -10.56 -16.39 24.61
CA GLY A 458 -10.31 -16.24 26.05
C GLY A 458 -8.86 -16.50 26.45
N ALA A 459 -8.17 -17.43 25.77
CA ALA A 459 -6.75 -17.69 26.02
C ALA A 459 -5.82 -16.63 25.39
N ILE A 460 -6.11 -16.20 24.16
CA ILE A 460 -5.25 -15.25 23.41
C ILE A 460 -5.45 -13.80 23.85
N MET A 461 -6.69 -13.40 24.16
CA MET A 461 -7.03 -12.03 24.61
C MET A 461 -7.04 -11.89 26.14
N GLY A 462 -7.06 -12.98 26.90
CA GLY A 462 -7.32 -12.94 28.34
C GLY A 462 -8.75 -12.46 28.69
N THR A 463 -9.14 -12.60 29.95
CA THR A 463 -10.52 -12.32 30.41
C THR A 463 -10.61 -11.27 31.52
N GLN A 464 -9.49 -10.65 31.91
CA GLN A 464 -9.42 -9.60 32.92
C GLN A 464 -8.85 -8.31 32.30
N GLU A 465 -9.38 -7.16 32.71
CA GLU A 465 -8.83 -5.86 32.31
C GLU A 465 -7.56 -5.56 33.12
N ASP A 466 -6.50 -5.12 32.43
CA ASP A 466 -5.23 -4.71 33.02
C ASP A 466 -5.13 -3.17 32.93
N PRO A 467 -5.27 -2.43 34.05
CA PRO A 467 -5.18 -0.97 34.05
C PRO A 467 -3.84 -0.43 33.52
N THR A 468 -2.77 -1.23 33.54
CA THR A 468 -1.45 -0.84 33.03
C THR A 468 -1.36 -0.93 31.50
N LYS A 469 -2.31 -1.61 30.84
CA LYS A 469 -2.31 -1.87 29.39
C LYS A 469 -3.58 -1.30 28.72
N PRO A 470 -3.72 0.04 28.64
CA PRO A 470 -4.97 0.70 28.24
C PRO A 470 -5.48 0.36 26.83
N PHE A 471 -4.60 -0.10 25.93
CA PHE A 471 -4.98 -0.51 24.56
C PHE A 471 -5.45 -1.96 24.46
N HIS A 472 -5.28 -2.75 25.53
CA HIS A 472 -5.61 -4.16 25.58
C HIS A 472 -7.08 -4.36 26.01
N VAL A 473 -7.84 -5.07 25.19
CA VAL A 473 -9.27 -5.30 25.43
C VAL A 473 -9.49 -6.75 25.84
N PRO A 474 -10.00 -7.03 27.06
CA PRO A 474 -10.28 -8.40 27.49
C PRO A 474 -11.45 -9.01 26.71
N PHE A 475 -11.47 -10.34 26.66
CA PHE A 475 -12.54 -11.11 26.07
C PHE A 475 -13.66 -11.41 27.07
N THR A 476 -14.82 -10.75 26.90
CA THR A 476 -16.09 -11.20 27.50
C THR A 476 -16.73 -12.27 26.63
N LYS A 477 -17.16 -13.39 27.24
CA LYS A 477 -17.94 -14.46 26.63
C LYS A 477 -19.32 -13.97 26.16
N MET A 478 -19.94 -14.70 25.23
CA MET A 478 -21.31 -14.45 24.77
C MET A 478 -22.23 -15.65 25.06
N VAL A 479 -23.54 -15.41 25.00
CA VAL A 479 -24.58 -16.45 25.09
C VAL A 479 -25.14 -16.70 23.70
N ALA A 480 -24.98 -17.93 23.20
CA ALA A 480 -25.56 -18.34 21.92
C ALA A 480 -27.08 -18.51 22.06
N MET A 481 -27.83 -17.60 21.44
CA MET A 481 -29.30 -17.57 21.44
C MET A 481 -29.83 -18.04 20.07
N ARG A 482 -29.30 -19.16 19.58
CA ARG A 482 -29.62 -19.77 18.29
C ARG A 482 -29.79 -21.28 18.46
N ASP A 483 -31.02 -21.75 18.25
CA ASP A 483 -31.42 -23.14 18.50
C ASP A 483 -31.10 -24.09 17.33
N GLU A 484 -31.04 -23.58 16.09
CA GLU A 484 -30.94 -24.39 14.87
C GLU A 484 -29.51 -24.45 14.29
N VAL A 485 -28.95 -25.66 14.25
CA VAL A 485 -27.77 -26.03 13.46
C VAL A 485 -28.22 -26.43 12.05
N PRO A 486 -27.53 -26.05 10.95
CA PRO A 486 -27.96 -26.39 9.60
C PRO A 486 -28.04 -27.91 9.37
N SER A 487 -29.15 -28.36 8.80
CA SER A 487 -29.40 -29.79 8.57
C SER A 487 -28.43 -30.39 7.55
N GLY A 488 -27.46 -31.16 8.04
CA GLY A 488 -26.47 -31.87 7.22
C GLY A 488 -25.01 -31.62 7.65
N LEU A 489 -24.74 -30.50 8.34
CA LEU A 489 -23.40 -30.11 8.78
C LEU A 489 -22.84 -31.09 9.84
N ARG A 490 -21.62 -31.57 9.65
CA ARG A 490 -21.00 -32.59 10.51
C ARG A 490 -19.96 -32.01 11.45
N ARG A 491 -19.86 -32.58 12.66
CA ARG A 491 -18.72 -32.38 13.55
C ARG A 491 -17.45 -32.95 12.88
N PRO A 492 -16.26 -32.34 13.06
CA PRO A 492 -16.00 -31.13 13.84
C PRO A 492 -16.44 -29.83 13.14
N TYR A 493 -16.84 -28.83 13.93
CA TYR A 493 -17.17 -27.48 13.44
C TYR A 493 -15.97 -26.52 13.39
N LEU A 494 -14.85 -26.94 13.98
CA LEU A 494 -13.54 -26.30 13.90
C LEU A 494 -12.53 -27.28 13.28
N GLU A 495 -11.88 -26.87 12.20
CA GLU A 495 -10.78 -27.62 11.57
C GLU A 495 -9.52 -26.76 11.45
N VAL A 496 -8.35 -27.37 11.59
CA VAL A 496 -7.04 -26.77 11.34
C VAL A 496 -6.36 -27.53 10.20
N LEU A 497 -6.05 -26.83 9.11
CA LEU A 497 -5.39 -27.40 7.92
C LEU A 497 -3.97 -26.85 7.83
N ILE A 498 -2.99 -27.75 7.71
CA ILE A 498 -1.56 -27.43 7.83
C ILE A 498 -0.79 -27.90 6.58
N GLY A 499 -0.22 -26.97 5.84
CA GLY A 499 0.83 -27.28 4.86
C GLY A 499 2.21 -27.26 5.53
N ALA A 500 2.95 -28.36 5.49
CA ALA A 500 4.28 -28.49 6.09
C ALA A 500 5.34 -28.57 4.99
N GLY A 501 5.88 -27.41 4.60
CA GLY A 501 6.91 -27.29 3.57
C GLY A 501 8.31 -27.07 4.13
N SER A 502 9.31 -27.16 3.25
CA SER A 502 10.70 -26.78 3.53
C SER A 502 10.81 -25.30 3.91
N ASP A 503 10.00 -24.44 3.31
CA ASP A 503 9.89 -23.01 3.65
C ASP A 503 8.43 -22.51 3.83
N SER A 504 8.27 -21.20 3.99
CA SER A 504 6.97 -20.52 4.22
C SER A 504 6.14 -20.33 2.94
N GLU A 505 6.72 -20.48 1.76
CA GLU A 505 6.03 -20.35 0.48
C GLU A 505 5.48 -21.69 0.02
N GLU A 506 6.33 -22.73 -0.02
CA GLU A 506 5.91 -24.12 -0.26
C GLU A 506 4.85 -24.56 0.76
N GLY A 507 5.09 -24.30 2.05
CA GLY A 507 4.13 -24.59 3.12
C GLY A 507 2.77 -23.89 2.90
N ARG A 508 2.76 -22.69 2.31
CA ARG A 508 1.51 -21.96 1.99
C ARG A 508 0.80 -22.57 0.77
N MET A 509 1.52 -23.00 -0.26
CA MET A 509 0.94 -23.72 -1.41
C MET A 509 0.29 -25.02 -0.97
N LEU A 510 0.99 -25.82 -0.14
CA LEU A 510 0.47 -27.06 0.44
C LEU A 510 -0.81 -26.82 1.26
N ALA A 511 -0.86 -25.74 2.04
CA ALA A 511 -2.04 -25.37 2.84
C ALA A 511 -3.23 -24.90 1.99
N ALA A 512 -2.98 -24.19 0.89
CA ALA A 512 -4.00 -23.74 -0.05
C ALA A 512 -4.59 -24.92 -0.84
N ASN A 513 -3.75 -25.83 -1.35
CA ASN A 513 -4.20 -27.03 -2.07
C ASN A 513 -4.97 -28.01 -1.16
N LEU A 514 -4.51 -28.22 0.08
CA LEU A 514 -5.24 -29.01 1.08
C LEU A 514 -6.62 -28.41 1.40
N LEU A 515 -6.71 -27.08 1.50
CA LEU A 515 -7.99 -26.39 1.71
C LEU A 515 -8.93 -26.53 0.50
N ALA A 516 -8.43 -26.34 -0.72
CA ALA A 516 -9.23 -26.44 -1.94
C ALA A 516 -9.84 -27.85 -2.09
N GLU A 517 -9.04 -28.91 -1.92
CA GLU A 517 -9.51 -30.29 -1.86
C GLU A 517 -10.59 -30.49 -0.78
N ARG A 518 -10.36 -29.97 0.44
CA ARG A 518 -11.30 -30.10 1.56
C ARG A 518 -12.64 -29.42 1.28
N LEU A 519 -12.63 -28.27 0.61
CA LEU A 519 -13.84 -27.56 0.19
C LEU A 519 -14.59 -28.30 -0.92
N VAL A 520 -13.90 -28.91 -1.89
CA VAL A 520 -14.54 -29.78 -2.90
C VAL A 520 -15.23 -30.98 -2.24
N VAL A 521 -14.59 -31.63 -1.26
CA VAL A 521 -15.21 -32.73 -0.49
C VAL A 521 -16.48 -32.26 0.23
N TYR A 522 -16.48 -31.07 0.84
CA TYR A 522 -17.68 -30.53 1.51
C TYR A 522 -18.80 -30.10 0.55
N LYS A 523 -18.46 -29.62 -0.65
CA LYS A 523 -19.43 -29.37 -1.74
C LYS A 523 -20.05 -30.68 -2.23
N GLN A 524 -19.25 -31.72 -2.47
CA GLN A 524 -19.72 -33.05 -2.90
C GLN A 524 -20.56 -33.76 -1.83
N ALA A 525 -20.25 -33.55 -0.54
CA ALA A 525 -21.04 -34.07 0.58
C ALA A 525 -22.36 -33.32 0.83
N GLY A 526 -22.58 -32.17 0.17
CA GLY A 526 -23.75 -31.30 0.38
C GLY A 526 -23.69 -30.45 1.65
N GLU A 527 -22.56 -30.38 2.34
CA GLU A 527 -22.39 -29.52 3.53
C GLU A 527 -22.16 -28.03 3.16
N ILE A 528 -21.70 -27.77 1.93
CA ILE A 528 -21.70 -26.45 1.30
C ILE A 528 -22.77 -26.45 0.20
N GLN A 529 -23.78 -25.58 0.30
CA GLN A 529 -24.84 -25.45 -0.70
C GLN A 529 -24.41 -24.48 -1.81
N ASP A 530 -24.30 -23.18 -1.50
CA ASP A 530 -23.82 -22.15 -2.44
C ASP A 530 -22.36 -21.77 -2.13
N TRP A 531 -21.58 -21.34 -3.13
CA TRP A 531 -20.19 -20.93 -2.88
C TRP A 531 -20.09 -19.57 -2.17
N LYS A 532 -21.10 -18.71 -2.35
CA LYS A 532 -21.21 -17.40 -1.68
C LYS A 532 -21.28 -17.47 -0.15
N ASP A 533 -21.64 -18.63 0.40
CA ASP A 533 -21.72 -18.90 1.84
C ASP A 533 -20.34 -19.11 2.49
N VAL A 534 -19.28 -19.18 1.67
CA VAL A 534 -17.90 -19.44 2.05
C VAL A 534 -17.07 -18.17 1.90
N ALA A 535 -16.40 -17.74 2.97
CA ALA A 535 -15.49 -16.59 2.96
C ALA A 535 -14.08 -16.95 3.43
N LEU A 536 -13.07 -16.60 2.64
CA LEU A 536 -11.66 -16.66 3.03
C LEU A 536 -11.21 -15.30 3.59
N LEU A 537 -10.82 -15.30 4.85
CA LEU A 537 -10.40 -14.11 5.60
C LEU A 537 -8.89 -14.14 5.82
N PHE A 538 -8.19 -13.18 5.22
CA PHE A 538 -6.74 -13.04 5.34
C PHE A 538 -6.35 -11.83 6.21
N ARG A 539 -5.20 -11.92 6.89
CA ARG A 539 -4.59 -10.75 7.55
C ARG A 539 -4.19 -9.65 6.55
N ALA A 540 -3.68 -10.03 5.38
CA ALA A 540 -3.26 -9.14 4.30
C ALA A 540 -3.44 -9.81 2.93
N SER A 541 -3.64 -9.00 1.87
CA SER A 541 -3.92 -9.48 0.51
C SER A 541 -2.76 -10.17 -0.21
N GLY A 542 -1.51 -9.97 0.24
CA GLY A 542 -0.31 -10.60 -0.33
C GLY A 542 -0.17 -12.11 -0.05
N ALA A 543 -1.29 -12.82 0.10
CA ALA A 543 -1.40 -14.28 0.07
C ALA A 543 -2.53 -14.74 -0.87
N PHE A 544 -3.36 -13.83 -1.41
CA PHE A 544 -4.47 -14.19 -2.30
C PHE A 544 -4.02 -15.05 -3.49
N PRO A 545 -2.96 -14.73 -4.27
CA PRO A 545 -2.64 -15.46 -5.50
C PRO A 545 -2.40 -16.97 -5.31
N VAL A 546 -1.82 -17.37 -4.18
CA VAL A 546 -1.56 -18.78 -3.85
C VAL A 546 -2.85 -19.57 -3.58
N TYR A 547 -3.91 -18.89 -3.11
CA TYR A 547 -5.23 -19.50 -2.89
C TYR A 547 -6.12 -19.35 -4.12
N GLU A 548 -6.00 -18.26 -4.89
CA GLU A 548 -6.65 -18.09 -6.19
C GLU A 548 -6.23 -19.24 -7.14
N GLN A 549 -4.92 -19.48 -7.32
CA GLN A 549 -4.38 -20.60 -8.11
C GLN A 549 -4.86 -21.99 -7.64
N ALA A 550 -4.94 -22.20 -6.32
CA ALA A 550 -5.44 -23.47 -5.76
C ALA A 550 -6.94 -23.67 -6.00
N PHE A 551 -7.72 -22.58 -6.13
CA PHE A 551 -9.14 -22.62 -6.44
C PHE A 551 -9.41 -22.73 -7.94
N GLU A 552 -8.62 -22.07 -8.79
CA GLU A 552 -8.59 -22.28 -10.25
C GLU A 552 -8.34 -23.76 -10.57
N ALA A 553 -7.27 -24.35 -10.02
CA ALA A 553 -6.90 -25.75 -10.22
C ALA A 553 -7.94 -26.76 -9.68
N ALA A 554 -8.76 -26.36 -8.72
CA ALA A 554 -9.83 -27.18 -8.13
C ALA A 554 -11.23 -26.90 -8.75
N GLY A 555 -11.35 -25.97 -9.70
CA GLY A 555 -12.63 -25.57 -10.30
C GLY A 555 -13.59 -24.86 -9.32
N ILE A 556 -13.07 -24.21 -8.27
CA ILE A 556 -13.88 -23.48 -7.28
C ILE A 556 -14.06 -22.03 -7.76
N PRO A 557 -15.28 -21.56 -8.07
CA PRO A 557 -15.51 -20.16 -8.45
C PRO A 557 -15.32 -19.24 -7.24
N TYR A 558 -14.51 -18.20 -7.40
CA TYR A 558 -14.20 -17.22 -6.35
C TYR A 558 -14.36 -15.78 -6.82
N VAL A 559 -14.29 -14.83 -5.88
CA VAL A 559 -14.32 -13.38 -6.09
C VAL A 559 -13.47 -12.69 -5.03
N THR A 560 -12.65 -11.72 -5.42
CA THR A 560 -11.69 -11.03 -4.54
C THR A 560 -12.14 -9.60 -4.21
N ILE A 561 -12.58 -9.42 -2.96
CA ILE A 561 -13.17 -8.17 -2.46
C ILE A 561 -12.09 -7.23 -1.96
N ALA A 562 -11.87 -6.14 -2.72
CA ALA A 562 -10.87 -5.10 -2.47
C ALA A 562 -9.44 -5.65 -2.35
N GLY A 563 -9.03 -6.43 -3.35
CA GLY A 563 -7.63 -6.71 -3.63
C GLY A 563 -6.87 -5.46 -4.09
N SER A 564 -5.57 -5.62 -4.35
CA SER A 564 -4.74 -4.58 -4.98
C SER A 564 -4.60 -4.76 -6.50
N GLY A 565 -5.26 -5.77 -7.07
CA GLY A 565 -4.97 -6.30 -8.40
C GLY A 565 -6.08 -6.16 -9.44
N PHE A 566 -7.12 -5.32 -9.24
CA PHE A 566 -8.18 -5.13 -10.25
C PHE A 566 -7.59 -4.75 -11.63
N TYR A 567 -6.70 -3.75 -11.66
CA TYR A 567 -5.98 -3.35 -12.88
C TYR A 567 -4.83 -4.28 -13.30
N ASP A 568 -4.58 -5.35 -12.53
CA ASP A 568 -3.60 -6.40 -12.84
C ASP A 568 -4.27 -7.70 -13.32
N ARG A 569 -5.61 -7.82 -13.19
CA ARG A 569 -6.38 -8.95 -13.73
C ARG A 569 -6.19 -9.04 -15.25
N PRO A 570 -6.08 -10.26 -15.84
CA PRO A 570 -5.72 -10.42 -17.25
C PRO A 570 -6.60 -9.60 -18.19
N GLU A 571 -7.91 -9.66 -18.01
CA GLU A 571 -8.90 -9.00 -18.87
C GLU A 571 -8.86 -7.47 -18.81
N ILE A 572 -8.51 -6.92 -17.64
CA ILE A 572 -8.32 -5.46 -17.49
C ILE A 572 -6.98 -5.03 -18.08
N ARG A 573 -5.91 -5.80 -17.79
CA ARG A 573 -4.56 -5.54 -18.30
C ARG A 573 -4.52 -5.57 -19.83
N ASP A 574 -5.21 -6.53 -20.45
CA ASP A 574 -5.23 -6.69 -21.91
C ASP A 574 -5.91 -5.49 -22.61
N ILE A 575 -6.98 -4.93 -22.04
CA ILE A 575 -7.61 -3.69 -22.52
C ILE A 575 -6.73 -2.45 -22.26
N LEU A 576 -6.10 -2.37 -21.08
CA LEU A 576 -5.15 -1.29 -20.77
C LEU A 576 -3.89 -1.33 -21.67
N ASN A 577 -3.49 -2.51 -22.14
CA ASN A 577 -2.37 -2.65 -23.05
C ASN A 577 -2.64 -2.03 -24.42
N LEU A 578 -3.87 -2.14 -24.96
CA LEU A 578 -4.19 -1.38 -26.18
C LEU A 578 -4.16 0.13 -25.91
N LEU A 579 -4.72 0.61 -24.79
CA LEU A 579 -4.62 2.03 -24.43
C LEU A 579 -3.15 2.50 -24.32
N ARG A 580 -2.24 1.68 -23.77
CA ARG A 580 -0.80 1.97 -23.78
C ARG A 580 -0.26 2.10 -25.19
N THR A 581 -0.51 1.13 -26.07
CA THR A 581 -0.03 1.20 -27.47
C THR A 581 -0.68 2.30 -28.32
N LEU A 582 -1.84 2.85 -27.90
CA LEU A 582 -2.44 4.05 -28.50
C LEU A 582 -1.87 5.36 -27.93
N ALA A 583 -1.23 5.32 -26.76
CA ALA A 583 -0.52 6.46 -26.16
C ALA A 583 0.96 6.50 -26.59
N ASP A 584 1.63 5.35 -26.55
CA ASP A 584 2.98 5.11 -27.04
C ASP A 584 3.01 3.84 -27.92
N PRO A 585 2.96 3.99 -29.26
CA PRO A 585 3.04 2.86 -30.20
C PRO A 585 4.34 2.05 -30.15
N TRP A 586 5.35 2.49 -29.38
CA TRP A 586 6.64 1.83 -29.20
C TRP A 586 6.73 1.00 -27.91
N ASP A 587 5.67 0.95 -27.08
CA ASP A 587 5.54 0.00 -25.97
C ASP A 587 5.31 -1.42 -26.52
N ASP A 588 6.39 -2.03 -27.01
CA ASP A 588 6.45 -3.41 -27.51
C ASP A 588 5.92 -4.42 -26.46
N LEU A 589 6.05 -4.14 -25.17
CA LEU A 589 5.58 -5.03 -24.09
C LEU A 589 4.05 -4.98 -23.96
N ALA A 590 3.45 -3.80 -24.03
CA ALA A 590 2.01 -3.66 -24.16
C ALA A 590 1.51 -4.23 -25.50
N MET A 591 2.26 -4.07 -26.60
CA MET A 591 1.91 -4.63 -27.91
C MET A 591 1.87 -6.16 -27.91
N ILE A 592 2.86 -6.84 -27.30
CA ILE A 592 2.81 -8.30 -27.06
C ILE A 592 1.53 -8.65 -26.28
N GLY A 593 1.26 -7.94 -25.18
CA GLY A 593 0.07 -8.18 -24.35
C GLY A 593 -1.25 -7.98 -25.09
N PHE A 594 -1.34 -6.99 -25.99
CA PHE A 594 -2.52 -6.74 -26.82
C PHE A 594 -2.70 -7.81 -27.90
N LEU A 595 -1.66 -8.11 -28.69
CA LEU A 595 -1.74 -9.12 -29.77
C LEU A 595 -2.04 -10.53 -29.23
N ARG A 596 -1.49 -10.87 -28.06
CA ARG A 596 -1.71 -12.14 -27.35
C ARG A 596 -3.08 -12.23 -26.67
N SER A 597 -3.74 -11.10 -26.42
CA SER A 597 -5.01 -11.07 -25.70
C SER A 597 -6.10 -11.83 -26.47
N PRO A 598 -7.15 -12.37 -25.80
CA PRO A 598 -8.28 -12.98 -26.49
C PRO A 598 -9.04 -12.04 -27.45
N ALA A 599 -8.79 -10.72 -27.41
CA ALA A 599 -9.37 -9.75 -28.35
C ALA A 599 -8.74 -9.81 -29.75
N VAL A 600 -7.52 -10.34 -29.88
CA VAL A 600 -6.76 -10.46 -31.15
C VAL A 600 -6.37 -11.92 -31.41
N GLY A 601 -5.94 -12.65 -30.38
CA GLY A 601 -5.73 -14.09 -30.41
C GLY A 601 -4.53 -14.55 -31.22
N MET A 602 -3.52 -13.69 -31.42
CA MET A 602 -2.27 -14.07 -32.09
C MET A 602 -1.47 -15.02 -31.18
N SER A 603 -0.95 -16.09 -31.77
CA SER A 603 -0.18 -17.11 -31.06
C SER A 603 1.18 -16.59 -30.61
N ASP A 604 1.76 -17.18 -29.56
CA ASP A 604 3.12 -16.81 -29.12
C ASP A 604 4.17 -17.06 -30.23
N GLN A 605 3.95 -18.08 -31.06
CA GLN A 605 4.73 -18.30 -32.28
C GLN A 605 4.49 -17.18 -33.31
N GLY A 606 3.23 -16.79 -33.55
CA GLY A 606 2.87 -15.73 -34.49
C GLY A 606 3.44 -14.37 -34.10
N ILE A 607 3.39 -13.98 -32.82
CA ILE A 607 4.00 -12.75 -32.29
C ILE A 607 5.53 -12.82 -32.44
N THR A 608 6.13 -13.98 -32.18
CA THR A 608 7.57 -14.19 -32.36
C THR A 608 7.96 -14.07 -33.85
N GLN A 609 7.24 -14.73 -34.74
CA GLN A 609 7.46 -14.64 -36.20
C GLN A 609 7.19 -13.23 -36.74
N LEU A 610 6.20 -12.51 -36.21
CA LEU A 610 5.92 -11.13 -36.61
C LEU A 610 7.07 -10.19 -36.22
N ARG A 611 7.67 -10.40 -35.04
CA ARG A 611 8.81 -9.61 -34.54
C ARG A 611 10.14 -9.98 -35.20
N TRP A 612 10.37 -11.27 -35.42
CA TRP A 612 11.57 -11.90 -35.99
C TRP A 612 11.18 -12.69 -37.26
N SER A 613 10.71 -12.00 -38.31
CA SER A 613 10.24 -12.70 -39.52
C SER A 613 11.39 -13.38 -40.26
N SER A 614 11.09 -14.40 -41.06
CA SER A 614 12.09 -15.12 -41.88
C SER A 614 12.76 -14.24 -42.96
N SER A 615 12.30 -13.00 -43.12
CA SER A 615 12.85 -11.93 -43.96
C SER A 615 13.60 -10.84 -43.16
N ILE A 616 13.82 -11.06 -41.85
CA ILE A 616 14.27 -10.07 -40.86
C ILE A 616 15.11 -10.79 -39.77
N GLN A 617 16.45 -10.72 -39.81
CA GLN A 617 17.27 -11.32 -38.74
C GLN A 617 17.09 -10.65 -37.36
N GLU A 618 16.64 -9.39 -37.30
CA GLU A 618 16.62 -8.60 -36.07
C GLU A 618 15.23 -8.13 -35.63
N PRO A 619 14.93 -8.13 -34.31
CA PRO A 619 13.60 -7.78 -33.81
C PRO A 619 13.22 -6.32 -34.12
N ILE A 620 12.26 -6.13 -35.01
CA ILE A 620 11.58 -4.84 -35.18
C ILE A 620 10.57 -4.61 -34.06
N SER A 621 10.17 -3.35 -33.86
CA SER A 621 8.98 -3.09 -33.03
C SER A 621 7.74 -3.71 -33.69
N LEU A 622 6.88 -4.32 -32.88
CA LEU A 622 5.68 -5.00 -33.34
C LEU A 622 4.70 -4.06 -34.06
N ARG A 623 4.70 -2.74 -33.75
CA ARG A 623 3.91 -1.78 -34.53
C ARG A 623 4.38 -1.70 -35.99
N GLN A 624 5.70 -1.61 -36.21
CA GLN A 624 6.28 -1.60 -37.55
C GLN A 624 6.15 -2.94 -38.26
N ALA A 625 5.97 -4.04 -37.52
CA ALA A 625 5.76 -5.37 -38.08
C ALA A 625 4.34 -5.51 -38.66
N LEU A 626 3.33 -5.00 -37.95
CA LEU A 626 1.95 -4.92 -38.44
C LEU A 626 1.81 -4.05 -39.71
N GLU A 627 2.68 -3.06 -39.90
CA GLU A 627 2.70 -2.19 -41.09
C GLU A 627 3.50 -2.76 -42.28
N LYS A 628 4.02 -3.99 -42.17
CA LYS A 628 4.80 -4.70 -43.21
C LYS A 628 4.04 -5.91 -43.75
N ASP A 629 4.63 -6.60 -44.71
CA ASP A 629 4.14 -7.93 -45.10
C ASP A 629 4.32 -8.92 -43.93
N PHE A 630 3.25 -9.68 -43.65
CA PHE A 630 3.19 -10.75 -42.65
C PHE A 630 2.65 -12.07 -43.25
N SER A 631 2.70 -12.23 -44.58
CA SER A 631 2.28 -13.42 -45.33
C SER A 631 2.98 -14.73 -44.93
N PHE A 632 4.10 -14.66 -44.21
CA PHE A 632 4.81 -15.80 -43.62
C PHE A 632 4.17 -16.35 -42.33
N LEU A 633 3.25 -15.61 -41.71
CA LEU A 633 2.51 -16.07 -40.53
C LEU A 633 1.54 -17.20 -40.90
N SER A 634 1.06 -17.95 -39.91
CA SER A 634 -0.10 -18.82 -40.12
C SER A 634 -1.30 -17.98 -40.61
N SER A 635 -2.16 -18.51 -41.47
CA SER A 635 -3.38 -17.81 -41.94
C SER A 635 -4.24 -17.27 -40.77
N VAL A 636 -4.18 -17.98 -39.65
CA VAL A 636 -4.76 -17.68 -38.35
C VAL A 636 -4.16 -16.42 -37.70
N ASP A 637 -2.83 -16.29 -37.73
CA ASP A 637 -2.12 -15.15 -37.17
C ASP A 637 -2.07 -13.95 -38.15
N GLN A 638 -2.17 -14.19 -39.46
CA GLN A 638 -2.40 -13.15 -40.47
C GLN A 638 -3.72 -12.42 -40.21
N GLN A 639 -4.82 -13.15 -40.01
CA GLN A 639 -6.12 -12.58 -39.66
C GLN A 639 -6.08 -11.79 -38.34
N ALA A 640 -5.27 -12.25 -37.37
CA ALA A 640 -5.05 -11.51 -36.12
C ALA A 640 -4.27 -10.20 -36.34
N ALA A 641 -3.25 -10.20 -37.21
CA ALA A 641 -2.51 -9.00 -37.61
C ALA A 641 -3.42 -7.99 -38.35
N GLU A 642 -4.16 -8.44 -39.36
CA GLU A 642 -5.15 -7.62 -40.08
C GLU A 642 -6.17 -6.98 -39.13
N PHE A 643 -6.67 -7.75 -38.17
CA PHE A 643 -7.63 -7.24 -37.18
C PHE A 643 -7.00 -6.19 -36.25
N ALA A 644 -5.76 -6.41 -35.79
CA ALA A 644 -5.02 -5.43 -34.99
C ALA A 644 -4.78 -4.12 -35.76
N ILE A 645 -4.40 -4.19 -37.04
CA ILE A 645 -4.21 -3.01 -37.91
C ILE A 645 -5.52 -2.24 -38.09
N ALA A 646 -6.63 -2.95 -38.31
CA ALA A 646 -7.96 -2.36 -38.42
C ALA A 646 -8.37 -1.62 -37.14
N LEU A 647 -8.08 -2.21 -35.96
CA LEU A 647 -8.30 -1.57 -34.67
C LEU A 647 -7.44 -0.31 -34.50
N PHE A 648 -6.12 -0.37 -34.71
CA PHE A 648 -5.27 0.85 -34.64
C PHE A 648 -5.79 1.95 -35.57
N THR A 649 -6.07 1.61 -36.82
CA THR A 649 -6.55 2.55 -37.85
C THR A 649 -7.89 3.20 -37.49
N GLU A 650 -8.74 2.52 -36.71
CA GLU A 650 -10.02 3.03 -36.21
C GLU A 650 -9.83 3.88 -34.94
N PHE A 651 -9.09 3.37 -33.95
CA PHE A 651 -8.98 3.98 -32.62
C PHE A 651 -8.00 5.15 -32.53
N GLU A 652 -6.96 5.22 -33.37
CA GLU A 652 -6.07 6.39 -33.45
C GLU A 652 -6.81 7.68 -33.85
N ARG A 653 -7.87 7.56 -34.67
CA ARG A 653 -8.70 8.71 -35.10
C ARG A 653 -9.66 9.16 -33.99
N LEU A 654 -10.02 8.26 -33.09
CA LEU A 654 -10.92 8.49 -31.97
C LEU A 654 -10.16 8.97 -30.72
N ALA A 655 -8.89 8.60 -30.57
CA ALA A 655 -8.00 9.08 -29.52
C ALA A 655 -7.95 10.62 -29.50
N GLY A 656 -8.26 11.23 -28.35
CA GLY A 656 -8.35 12.69 -28.20
C GLY A 656 -9.60 13.35 -28.82
N SER A 657 -10.33 12.64 -29.68
CA SER A 657 -11.59 13.10 -30.30
C SER A 657 -12.83 12.78 -29.45
N ILE A 658 -12.75 11.80 -28.55
CA ILE A 658 -13.82 11.41 -27.61
C ILE A 658 -13.24 11.09 -26.21
N PRO A 659 -14.04 11.16 -25.12
CA PRO A 659 -13.60 10.77 -23.78
C PRO A 659 -13.15 9.30 -23.70
N VAL A 660 -12.22 8.99 -22.79
CA VAL A 660 -11.58 7.66 -22.73
C VAL A 660 -12.60 6.54 -22.42
N ALA A 661 -13.63 6.82 -21.62
CA ALA A 661 -14.73 5.88 -21.39
C ALA A 661 -15.48 5.47 -22.68
N ALA A 662 -15.72 6.43 -23.58
CA ALA A 662 -16.38 6.18 -24.87
C ALA A 662 -15.45 5.48 -25.87
N LEU A 663 -14.14 5.72 -25.77
CA LEU A 663 -13.11 5.00 -26.51
C LEU A 663 -13.06 3.53 -26.09
N LEU A 664 -13.02 3.27 -24.78
CA LEU A 664 -13.05 1.94 -24.18
C LEU A 664 -14.33 1.18 -24.52
N GLN A 665 -15.51 1.81 -24.42
CA GLN A 665 -16.77 1.16 -24.74
C GLN A 665 -16.77 0.65 -26.20
N ARG A 666 -16.43 1.52 -27.15
CA ARG A 666 -16.31 1.16 -28.56
C ARG A 666 -15.31 0.04 -28.80
N LEU A 667 -14.18 0.07 -28.09
CA LEU A 667 -13.17 -0.99 -28.20
C LEU A 667 -13.73 -2.36 -27.80
N ILE A 668 -14.37 -2.44 -26.63
CA ILE A 668 -14.95 -3.67 -26.07
C ILE A 668 -16.09 -4.21 -26.97
N GLU A 669 -16.87 -3.31 -27.58
CA GLU A 669 -17.89 -3.65 -28.57
C GLU A 669 -17.27 -4.15 -29.88
N ARG A 670 -16.25 -3.45 -30.42
CA ARG A 670 -15.62 -3.69 -31.72
C ARG A 670 -14.77 -4.95 -31.79
N THR A 671 -14.15 -5.33 -30.66
CA THR A 671 -13.42 -6.59 -30.45
C THR A 671 -14.32 -7.75 -30.03
N HIS A 672 -15.59 -7.46 -29.71
CA HIS A 672 -16.51 -8.40 -29.05
C HIS A 672 -15.96 -9.00 -27.75
N TYR A 673 -14.97 -8.38 -27.10
CA TYR A 673 -14.24 -8.95 -25.95
C TYR A 673 -15.16 -9.34 -24.79
N ARG A 674 -16.24 -8.57 -24.56
CA ARG A 674 -17.30 -8.91 -23.60
C ARG A 674 -17.95 -10.27 -23.88
N VAL A 675 -18.14 -10.64 -25.15
CA VAL A 675 -18.74 -11.91 -25.58
C VAL A 675 -17.73 -13.05 -25.41
N ILE A 676 -16.46 -12.80 -25.74
CA ILE A 676 -15.36 -13.76 -25.57
C ILE A 676 -15.23 -14.14 -24.08
N LEU A 677 -15.21 -13.14 -23.18
CA LEU A 677 -15.20 -13.34 -21.72
C LEU A 677 -16.53 -13.85 -21.14
N ALA A 678 -17.63 -13.85 -21.90
CA ALA A 678 -18.89 -14.47 -21.49
C ALA A 678 -19.00 -15.94 -21.96
N GLY A 679 -18.08 -16.40 -22.82
CA GLY A 679 -17.95 -17.79 -23.25
C GLY A 679 -16.99 -18.62 -22.40
N THR A 680 -16.21 -18.01 -21.52
CA THR A 680 -15.35 -18.72 -20.55
C THR A 680 -16.11 -19.05 -19.27
N VAL A 681 -15.52 -19.90 -18.40
CA VAL A 681 -16.06 -20.20 -17.05
C VAL A 681 -15.89 -19.00 -16.09
N ASP A 682 -15.00 -18.07 -16.44
CA ASP A 682 -14.65 -16.88 -15.66
C ASP A 682 -15.68 -15.75 -15.85
N ARG A 683 -15.81 -14.88 -14.85
CA ARG A 683 -16.77 -13.77 -14.81
C ARG A 683 -16.14 -12.42 -15.21
N GLY A 684 -14.95 -12.41 -15.79
CA GLY A 684 -14.19 -11.22 -16.19
C GLY A 684 -14.97 -10.16 -16.99
N TRP A 685 -16.01 -10.54 -17.74
CA TRP A 685 -16.90 -9.57 -18.40
C TRP A 685 -17.55 -8.56 -17.42
N ARG A 686 -17.74 -8.94 -16.15
CA ARG A 686 -18.24 -8.04 -15.09
C ARG A 686 -17.18 -7.03 -14.65
N ASN A 687 -15.90 -7.42 -14.64
CA ASN A 687 -14.79 -6.50 -14.37
C ASN A 687 -14.63 -5.49 -15.50
N ILE A 688 -14.88 -5.89 -16.75
CA ILE A 688 -14.96 -4.98 -17.90
C ILE A 688 -16.10 -3.95 -17.78
N GLU A 689 -17.28 -4.36 -17.28
CA GLU A 689 -18.35 -3.38 -16.96
C GLU A 689 -17.93 -2.38 -15.88
N LYS A 690 -17.24 -2.84 -14.83
CA LYS A 690 -16.70 -1.94 -13.79
C LYS A 690 -15.68 -0.96 -14.39
N LEU A 691 -14.73 -1.44 -15.20
CA LEU A 691 -13.71 -0.59 -15.86
C LEU A 691 -14.34 0.55 -16.68
N LEU A 692 -15.48 0.28 -17.34
CA LEU A 692 -16.23 1.31 -18.07
C LEU A 692 -16.89 2.34 -17.16
N MET A 693 -17.38 1.94 -15.98
CA MET A 693 -17.90 2.86 -14.96
C MET A 693 -16.75 3.70 -14.37
N ASP A 694 -15.65 3.06 -13.95
CA ASP A 694 -14.47 3.76 -13.42
C ASP A 694 -13.92 4.77 -14.44
N ALA A 695 -13.85 4.40 -15.71
CA ALA A 695 -13.41 5.29 -16.79
C ALA A 695 -14.38 6.45 -17.02
N TYR A 696 -15.70 6.23 -16.91
CA TYR A 696 -16.70 7.28 -17.05
C TYR A 696 -16.61 8.28 -15.89
N ASP A 697 -16.55 7.78 -14.65
CA ASP A 697 -16.48 8.60 -13.44
C ASP A 697 -15.12 9.32 -13.29
N SER A 698 -14.03 8.78 -13.84
CA SER A 698 -12.72 9.48 -13.91
C SER A 698 -12.74 10.77 -14.73
N HIS A 699 -13.76 10.96 -15.58
CA HIS A 699 -13.96 12.08 -16.51
C HIS A 699 -12.78 12.37 -17.46
N GLN A 700 -11.83 11.43 -17.62
CA GLN A 700 -10.61 11.66 -18.41
C GLN A 700 -10.86 11.70 -19.92
N THR A 701 -10.32 12.74 -20.56
CA THR A 701 -10.41 12.98 -22.01
C THR A 701 -9.15 12.60 -22.79
N SER A 702 -8.00 12.50 -22.11
CA SER A 702 -6.72 12.08 -22.70
C SER A 702 -6.36 10.68 -22.24
N ILE A 703 -5.93 9.82 -23.18
CA ILE A 703 -5.45 8.46 -22.88
C ILE A 703 -4.25 8.52 -21.93
N HIS A 704 -3.34 9.49 -22.12
CA HIS A 704 -2.18 9.69 -21.25
C HIS A 704 -2.61 10.00 -19.80
N ALA A 705 -3.58 10.92 -19.62
CA ALA A 705 -4.07 11.28 -18.29
C ALA A 705 -4.83 10.12 -17.61
N TYR A 706 -5.57 9.31 -18.38
CA TYR A 706 -6.23 8.12 -17.85
C TYR A 706 -5.22 7.00 -17.48
N LEU A 707 -4.18 6.78 -18.28
CA LEU A 707 -3.11 5.84 -17.94
C LEU A 707 -2.31 6.30 -16.71
N GLU A 708 -2.05 7.61 -16.59
CA GLU A 708 -1.42 8.19 -15.39
C GLU A 708 -2.33 8.03 -14.16
N TYR A 709 -3.64 8.26 -14.29
CA TYR A 709 -4.64 8.05 -13.24
C TYR A 709 -4.69 6.58 -12.78
N VAL A 710 -4.79 5.62 -13.70
CA VAL A 710 -4.75 4.17 -13.38
C VAL A 710 -3.40 3.78 -12.76
N GLN A 711 -2.28 4.36 -13.22
CA GLN A 711 -0.97 4.14 -12.62
C GLN A 711 -0.89 4.74 -11.20
N LYS A 712 -1.43 5.94 -10.97
CA LYS A 712 -1.52 6.60 -9.66
C LYS A 712 -2.42 5.83 -8.68
N ILE A 713 -3.49 5.17 -9.15
CA ILE A 713 -4.27 4.23 -8.33
C ILE A 713 -3.43 3.00 -7.95
N ARG A 714 -2.75 2.38 -8.92
CA ARG A 714 -1.88 1.21 -8.66
C ARG A 714 -0.71 1.54 -7.72
N THR A 715 -0.11 2.73 -7.78
CA THR A 715 1.03 3.11 -6.91
C THR A 715 0.60 3.66 -5.54
N SER A 716 -0.52 4.37 -5.44
CA SER A 716 -1.09 4.80 -4.14
C SER A 716 -1.60 3.62 -3.30
N GLY A 717 -1.89 2.48 -3.94
CA GLY A 717 -2.39 1.28 -3.29
C GLY A 717 -3.87 1.36 -2.92
N VAL A 718 -4.63 2.23 -3.59
CA VAL A 718 -6.10 2.29 -3.51
C VAL A 718 -6.68 0.94 -3.95
N ARG A 719 -7.46 0.32 -3.07
CA ARG A 719 -7.88 -1.10 -3.19
C ARG A 719 -9.28 -1.23 -3.76
N GLU A 720 -9.35 -1.25 -5.08
CA GLU A 720 -10.57 -1.57 -5.81
C GLU A 720 -10.88 -3.07 -5.75
N GLY A 721 -12.16 -3.39 -5.57
CA GLY A 721 -12.65 -4.76 -5.66
C GLY A 721 -13.13 -5.09 -7.06
N GLU A 722 -13.26 -6.39 -7.33
CA GLU A 722 -14.00 -6.89 -8.49
C GLU A 722 -15.47 -6.44 -8.44
N ALA A 723 -16.13 -6.45 -9.60
CA ALA A 723 -17.48 -5.91 -9.75
C ALA A 723 -18.48 -6.58 -8.78
N ALA A 724 -19.27 -5.77 -8.07
CA ALA A 724 -20.10 -6.25 -6.94
C ALA A 724 -21.11 -7.36 -7.32
N GLY A 725 -21.54 -7.42 -8.58
CA GLY A 725 -22.40 -8.51 -9.09
C GLY A 725 -21.70 -9.87 -9.22
N ALA A 726 -20.36 -9.94 -9.26
CA ALA A 726 -19.62 -11.18 -9.44
C ALA A 726 -19.86 -12.22 -8.32
N ALA A 727 -20.24 -11.77 -7.12
CA ALA A 727 -20.34 -12.57 -5.90
C ALA A 727 -21.62 -13.42 -5.74
N GLU A 728 -22.57 -13.38 -6.67
CA GLU A 728 -23.89 -14.02 -6.51
C GLU A 728 -23.86 -15.56 -6.30
N ASP A 729 -22.83 -16.23 -6.83
CA ASP A 729 -22.45 -17.60 -6.45
C ASP A 729 -20.94 -17.78 -6.67
N ALA A 730 -20.13 -17.29 -5.74
CA ALA A 730 -18.68 -17.44 -5.74
C ALA A 730 -18.12 -17.29 -4.32
N LEU A 731 -17.05 -18.03 -4.00
CA LEU A 731 -16.35 -17.96 -2.73
C LEU A 731 -15.68 -16.59 -2.57
N GLN A 732 -15.88 -15.92 -1.43
CA GLN A 732 -15.41 -14.54 -1.23
C GLN A 732 -14.03 -14.49 -0.55
N LEU A 733 -12.97 -14.11 -1.28
CA LEU A 733 -11.67 -13.78 -0.69
C LEU A 733 -11.67 -12.32 -0.23
N MET A 734 -11.27 -12.05 1.02
CA MET A 734 -11.16 -10.69 1.54
C MET A 734 -10.14 -10.57 2.68
N THR A 735 -9.76 -9.33 2.99
CA THR A 735 -9.03 -9.05 4.24
C THR A 735 -10.00 -9.00 5.42
N ILE A 736 -9.56 -9.40 6.62
CA ILE A 736 -10.39 -9.40 7.84
C ILE A 736 -11.03 -8.02 8.08
N HIS A 737 -10.32 -6.92 7.80
CA HIS A 737 -10.85 -5.55 7.85
C HIS A 737 -12.12 -5.36 7.01
N LYS A 738 -12.13 -5.86 5.77
CA LYS A 738 -13.30 -5.77 4.86
C LYS A 738 -14.43 -6.72 5.26
N SER A 739 -14.17 -7.73 6.09
CA SER A 739 -15.20 -8.62 6.66
C SER A 739 -15.96 -8.03 7.85
N LYS A 740 -15.51 -6.89 8.42
CA LYS A 740 -16.19 -6.25 9.56
C LYS A 740 -17.62 -5.86 9.17
N GLY A 741 -18.56 -6.07 10.09
CA GLY A 741 -20.01 -5.96 9.85
C GLY A 741 -20.63 -7.20 9.19
N LEU A 742 -19.92 -7.87 8.28
CA LEU A 742 -20.39 -9.08 7.59
C LEU A 742 -20.42 -10.32 8.52
N GLU A 743 -20.98 -11.41 7.98
CA GLU A 743 -21.14 -12.73 8.61
C GLU A 743 -21.41 -13.80 7.56
N PHE A 744 -20.82 -14.99 7.72
CA PHE A 744 -20.87 -16.07 6.71
C PHE A 744 -21.13 -17.43 7.38
N PRO A 745 -21.89 -18.35 6.74
CA PRO A 745 -22.01 -19.73 7.20
C PRO A 745 -20.66 -20.41 7.44
N TRP A 746 -19.78 -20.38 6.43
CA TRP A 746 -18.43 -20.93 6.47
C TRP A 746 -17.39 -19.81 6.43
N VAL A 747 -16.45 -19.83 7.37
CA VAL A 747 -15.31 -18.91 7.41
C VAL A 747 -14.00 -19.67 7.47
N ILE A 748 -13.07 -19.29 6.62
CA ILE A 748 -11.70 -19.80 6.61
C ILE A 748 -10.77 -18.66 7.03
N LEU A 749 -10.07 -18.81 8.15
CA LEU A 749 -8.94 -17.97 8.50
C LEU A 749 -7.71 -18.47 7.71
N ALA A 750 -7.32 -17.74 6.67
CA ALA A 750 -6.28 -18.15 5.72
C ALA A 750 -4.91 -17.53 6.02
N ASP A 751 -3.84 -18.25 5.66
CA ASP A 751 -2.43 -17.92 5.94
C ASP A 751 -2.16 -17.67 7.44
N ALA A 752 -2.79 -18.43 8.34
CA ALA A 752 -2.72 -18.25 9.80
C ALA A 752 -1.31 -18.42 10.41
N GLY A 753 -0.36 -18.98 9.65
CA GLY A 753 1.07 -19.01 10.00
C GLY A 753 1.79 -17.66 9.83
N ARG A 754 1.18 -16.70 9.12
CA ARG A 754 1.76 -15.39 8.81
C ARG A 754 1.93 -14.55 10.08
N LYS A 755 3.14 -14.01 10.27
CA LYS A 755 3.41 -13.04 11.34
C LYS A 755 2.68 -11.72 11.11
N ALA A 756 2.54 -10.97 12.21
CA ALA A 756 2.39 -9.52 12.12
C ALA A 756 3.52 -8.92 11.27
N THR A 757 3.19 -7.95 10.42
CA THR A 757 4.18 -7.29 9.56
C THR A 757 4.87 -6.21 10.37
N THR A 758 5.82 -6.62 11.23
CA THR A 758 6.56 -5.73 12.14
C THR A 758 7.05 -4.51 11.37
N ASN A 759 6.46 -3.36 11.66
CA ASN A 759 6.55 -2.23 10.75
C ASN A 759 7.98 -1.69 10.73
N LYS A 760 8.59 -1.60 9.53
CA LYS A 760 10.00 -1.21 9.35
C LYS A 760 10.18 0.30 9.24
N ASP A 761 9.24 1.07 9.78
CA ASP A 761 9.25 2.53 9.69
C ASP A 761 10.52 3.10 10.31
N ARG A 762 11.12 4.04 9.58
CA ARG A 762 12.38 4.72 9.94
C ARG A 762 12.16 5.94 10.83
N TRP A 763 10.93 6.13 11.29
CA TRP A 763 10.53 7.11 12.29
C TRP A 763 9.38 6.53 13.14
N LEU A 764 9.15 7.11 14.31
CA LEU A 764 7.97 6.86 15.15
C LEU A 764 7.58 8.14 15.87
N VAL A 765 6.31 8.29 16.23
CA VAL A 765 5.83 9.41 17.05
C VAL A 765 4.86 8.95 18.14
N MET A 766 4.95 9.56 19.32
CA MET A 766 3.99 9.38 20.41
C MET A 766 3.95 10.59 21.34
N GLY A 767 2.86 11.36 21.28
CA GLY A 767 2.74 12.62 22.01
C GLY A 767 3.78 13.65 21.58
N ASP A 768 4.49 14.25 22.54
CA ASP A 768 5.58 15.20 22.31
C ASP A 768 6.82 14.58 21.63
N TRP A 769 6.92 13.25 21.53
CA TRP A 769 8.15 12.56 21.16
C TRP A 769 8.14 12.03 19.73
N LEU A 770 9.12 12.44 18.91
CA LEU A 770 9.39 11.89 17.59
C LEU A 770 10.80 11.29 17.52
N ALA A 771 10.89 10.04 17.05
CA ALA A 771 12.15 9.33 16.81
C ALA A 771 12.44 9.24 15.31
N ILE A 772 13.73 9.24 14.94
CA ILE A 772 14.20 8.82 13.62
C ILE A 772 15.33 7.79 13.72
N HIS A 773 15.40 6.93 12.71
CA HIS A 773 16.49 6.01 12.44
C HIS A 773 17.37 6.54 11.31
N SER A 774 18.68 6.57 11.54
CA SER A 774 19.65 6.63 10.45
C SER A 774 19.45 5.44 9.51
N ASP A 775 19.64 5.66 8.21
CA ASP A 775 19.77 4.57 7.23
C ASP A 775 21.17 4.50 6.61
N ARG A 776 22.13 5.15 7.27
CA ARG A 776 23.57 5.10 7.00
C ARG A 776 24.33 4.35 8.10
N GLU A 777 23.81 4.38 9.34
CA GLU A 777 24.33 3.71 10.52
C GLU A 777 23.37 2.62 10.99
N ASP A 778 23.88 1.44 11.39
CA ASP A 778 23.06 0.36 11.97
C ASP A 778 22.83 0.60 13.47
N TYR A 779 22.21 1.75 13.80
CA TYR A 779 22.00 2.21 15.17
C TYR A 779 20.53 2.58 15.43
N SER A 780 19.93 1.92 16.42
CA SER A 780 18.62 2.26 16.96
C SER A 780 18.76 3.27 18.09
N SER A 781 18.29 4.52 17.95
CA SER A 781 18.38 5.51 19.03
C SER A 781 17.56 5.12 20.27
N LEU A 782 17.90 5.66 21.44
CA LEU A 782 17.17 5.39 22.70
C LEU A 782 15.68 5.66 22.55
N LEU A 783 15.33 6.82 21.98
CA LEU A 783 13.94 7.19 21.76
C LEU A 783 13.25 6.23 20.77
N SER A 784 13.97 5.74 19.76
CA SER A 784 13.45 4.70 18.86
C SER A 784 13.19 3.37 19.58
N ARG A 785 14.08 2.95 20.50
CA ARG A 785 13.89 1.71 21.29
C ARG A 785 12.64 1.82 22.16
N TYR A 786 12.49 2.95 22.84
CA TYR A 786 11.33 3.26 23.69
C TYR A 786 10.02 3.25 22.90
N LEU A 787 9.95 4.03 21.80
CA LEU A 787 8.73 4.11 20.99
C LEU A 787 8.39 2.80 20.29
N LYS A 788 9.38 1.97 19.89
CA LYS A 788 9.15 0.65 19.29
C LYS A 788 8.44 -0.33 20.23
N ILE A 789 8.74 -0.27 21.53
CA ILE A 789 8.08 -1.13 22.53
C ILE A 789 6.63 -0.69 22.70
N GLN A 790 6.40 0.61 22.92
CA GLN A 790 5.06 1.18 23.10
C GLN A 790 4.17 1.04 21.85
N GLU A 791 4.74 1.05 20.65
CA GLU A 791 4.02 0.80 19.40
C GLU A 791 3.77 -0.70 19.18
N GLY A 792 4.72 -1.56 19.57
CA GLY A 792 4.56 -3.02 19.52
C GLY A 792 3.42 -3.53 20.41
N GLU A 793 3.27 -3.00 21.62
CA GLU A 793 2.13 -3.33 22.51
C GLU A 793 0.78 -2.97 21.87
N LYS A 794 0.70 -1.85 21.14
CA LYS A 794 -0.51 -1.45 20.40
C LYS A 794 -0.76 -2.32 19.19
N GLU A 795 0.27 -2.69 18.42
CA GLU A 795 0.15 -3.61 17.28
C GLU A 795 -0.28 -5.01 17.74
N GLU A 796 0.21 -5.48 18.89
CA GLU A 796 -0.22 -6.74 19.48
C GLU A 796 -1.68 -6.67 19.95
N ALA A 797 -2.06 -5.62 20.68
CA ALA A 797 -3.43 -5.44 21.14
C ALA A 797 -4.45 -5.28 20.00
N GLU A 798 -4.06 -4.68 18.87
CA GLU A 798 -4.85 -4.64 17.63
C GLU A 798 -4.86 -6.00 16.91
N THR A 799 -3.73 -6.72 16.89
CA THR A 799 -3.61 -8.09 16.35
C THR A 799 -4.57 -9.06 17.04
N ARG A 800 -4.69 -8.99 18.37
CA ARG A 800 -5.63 -9.81 19.16
C ARG A 800 -7.09 -9.50 18.81
N ARG A 801 -7.43 -8.22 18.61
CA ARG A 801 -8.77 -7.77 18.14
C ARG A 801 -9.05 -8.16 16.69
N LEU A 802 -8.04 -8.18 15.82
CA LEU A 802 -8.19 -8.63 14.44
C LEU A 802 -8.54 -10.13 14.37
N LEU A 803 -7.95 -10.96 15.24
CA LEU A 803 -8.37 -12.36 15.39
C LEU A 803 -9.82 -12.49 15.91
N TYR A 804 -10.22 -11.69 16.91
CA TYR A 804 -11.61 -11.66 17.38
C TYR A 804 -12.59 -11.35 16.24
N VAL A 805 -12.31 -10.33 15.42
CA VAL A 805 -13.16 -10.00 14.27
C VAL A 805 -13.25 -11.18 13.30
N ALA A 806 -12.12 -11.81 12.95
CA ALA A 806 -12.09 -12.95 12.03
C ALA A 806 -12.93 -14.13 12.50
N LEU A 807 -12.69 -14.64 13.72
CA LEU A 807 -13.38 -15.84 14.22
C LEU A 807 -14.87 -15.58 14.40
N THR A 808 -15.26 -14.38 14.84
CA THR A 808 -16.67 -13.99 15.03
C THR A 808 -17.44 -13.65 13.74
N ARG A 809 -16.83 -13.84 12.56
CA ARG A 809 -17.58 -13.82 11.29
C ARG A 809 -18.34 -15.13 11.04
N ALA A 810 -17.88 -16.23 11.62
CA ALA A 810 -18.42 -17.57 11.39
C ALA A 810 -19.79 -17.75 12.06
N LYS A 811 -20.77 -18.28 11.32
CA LYS A 811 -22.06 -18.72 11.87
C LYS A 811 -22.03 -20.19 12.24
N ASP A 812 -21.54 -21.03 11.33
CA ASP A 812 -21.79 -22.47 11.34
C ASP A 812 -20.51 -23.29 11.38
N LYS A 813 -19.50 -22.95 10.56
CA LYS A 813 -18.22 -23.66 10.50
C LYS A 813 -17.01 -22.72 10.35
N LEU A 814 -15.92 -23.06 11.03
CA LEU A 814 -14.66 -22.34 11.03
C LEU A 814 -13.51 -23.26 10.64
N ILE A 815 -12.69 -22.85 9.68
CA ILE A 815 -11.44 -23.53 9.31
C ILE A 815 -10.28 -22.56 9.52
N VAL A 816 -9.16 -23.04 10.05
CA VAL A 816 -7.90 -22.29 10.17
C VAL A 816 -6.88 -22.94 9.23
N SER A 817 -6.59 -22.30 8.10
CA SER A 817 -5.55 -22.76 7.17
C SER A 817 -4.25 -22.01 7.42
N GLY A 818 -3.15 -22.74 7.62
CA GLY A 818 -1.83 -22.18 7.87
C GLY A 818 -0.72 -23.16 7.51
N HIS A 819 0.52 -22.78 7.82
CA HIS A 819 1.69 -23.52 7.37
C HIS A 819 2.76 -23.66 8.46
N PHE A 820 3.55 -24.73 8.34
CA PHE A 820 4.85 -24.87 8.99
C PHE A 820 5.96 -24.64 7.96
N SER A 821 7.07 -24.08 8.43
CA SER A 821 8.30 -23.88 7.65
C SER A 821 9.47 -24.56 8.34
N GLN A 822 10.28 -25.32 7.60
CA GLN A 822 11.45 -25.99 8.16
C GLN A 822 12.61 -24.99 8.42
N THR A 823 13.39 -25.22 9.46
CA THR A 823 14.57 -24.40 9.81
C THR A 823 15.51 -25.25 10.65
N LYS A 824 16.71 -25.52 10.13
CA LYS A 824 17.68 -26.45 10.77
C LYS A 824 17.03 -27.81 11.08
N GLU A 825 16.47 -28.43 10.03
CA GLU A 825 15.77 -29.72 10.02
C GLU A 825 14.46 -29.80 10.84
N LYS A 826 14.21 -28.88 11.79
CA LYS A 826 12.97 -28.83 12.58
C LYS A 826 11.89 -27.97 11.93
N TYR A 827 10.63 -28.36 12.12
CA TYR A 827 9.48 -27.57 11.70
C TYR A 827 9.19 -26.46 12.71
N THR A 828 8.88 -25.28 12.19
CA THR A 828 8.56 -24.09 12.99
C THR A 828 7.21 -23.51 12.57
N VAL A 829 6.49 -22.98 13.55
CA VAL A 829 5.18 -22.35 13.38
C VAL A 829 5.20 -20.93 13.93
N ASN A 830 4.44 -20.05 13.29
CA ASN A 830 4.37 -18.62 13.59
C ASN A 830 2.90 -18.13 13.50
N GLY A 831 2.66 -16.84 13.75
CA GLY A 831 1.33 -16.24 13.68
C GLY A 831 0.32 -16.86 14.66
N TRP A 832 -0.96 -16.65 14.39
CA TRP A 832 -2.06 -17.18 15.21
C TRP A 832 -2.11 -18.72 15.25
N LEU A 833 -1.59 -19.41 14.22
CA LEU A 833 -1.48 -20.86 14.24
C LEU A 833 -0.57 -21.34 15.39
N LYS A 834 0.50 -20.60 15.72
CA LYS A 834 1.35 -20.91 16.89
C LYS A 834 0.56 -20.77 18.20
N GLU A 835 -0.23 -19.72 18.34
CA GLU A 835 -1.02 -19.45 19.55
C GLU A 835 -2.09 -20.53 19.76
N ILE A 836 -2.75 -20.98 18.69
CA ILE A 836 -3.74 -22.07 18.70
C ILE A 836 -3.09 -23.42 19.05
N LEU A 837 -1.91 -23.74 18.50
CA LEU A 837 -1.21 -24.99 18.82
C LEU A 837 -0.63 -24.98 20.25
N ASN A 838 -0.15 -23.84 20.74
CA ASN A 838 0.26 -23.66 22.12
C ASN A 838 -0.89 -23.93 23.12
N LEU A 839 -2.10 -23.46 22.82
CA LEU A 839 -3.30 -23.71 23.64
C LEU A 839 -3.68 -25.20 23.71
N LEU A 840 -3.19 -26.00 22.77
CA LEU A 840 -3.43 -27.45 22.66
C LEU A 840 -2.25 -28.30 23.11
N GLU A 841 -1.15 -27.67 23.56
CA GLU A 841 0.12 -28.33 23.92
C GLU A 841 0.74 -29.17 22.77
N LEU A 842 0.44 -28.82 21.51
CA LEU A 842 0.85 -29.57 20.32
C LEU A 842 2.18 -29.07 19.72
N ASP A 843 3.21 -29.92 19.70
CA ASP A 843 4.47 -29.62 19.02
C ASP A 843 4.37 -29.81 17.48
N PRO A 844 4.86 -28.87 16.65
CA PRO A 844 4.82 -28.97 15.19
C PRO A 844 5.54 -30.20 14.60
N ASN A 845 6.62 -30.67 15.23
CA ASN A 845 7.40 -31.81 14.73
C ASN A 845 6.65 -33.11 15.02
N LEU A 846 6.07 -33.25 16.22
CA LEU A 846 5.23 -34.40 16.56
C LEU A 846 3.97 -34.48 15.68
N LEU A 847 3.35 -33.35 15.34
CA LEU A 847 2.24 -33.28 14.37
C LEU A 847 2.66 -33.67 12.94
N VAL A 848 3.90 -33.35 12.54
CA VAL A 848 4.46 -33.76 11.24
C VAL A 848 4.79 -35.25 11.22
N GLU A 849 5.31 -35.80 12.31
CA GLU A 849 5.64 -37.23 12.43
C GLU A 849 4.37 -38.09 12.53
N ASN A 850 3.43 -37.70 13.38
CA ASN A 850 2.22 -38.45 13.72
C ASN A 850 0.97 -37.55 13.66
N PRO A 851 0.49 -37.18 12.45
CA PRO A 851 -0.74 -36.41 12.32
C PRO A 851 -1.96 -37.19 12.86
N PRO A 852 -2.89 -36.56 13.59
CA PRO A 852 -4.02 -37.26 14.19
C PRO A 852 -5.01 -37.74 13.12
N ILE A 853 -5.43 -38.99 13.22
CA ILE A 853 -6.37 -39.64 12.28
C ILE A 853 -7.83 -39.32 12.65
N GLU A 854 -8.12 -39.20 13.95
CA GLU A 854 -9.44 -38.86 14.48
C GLU A 854 -9.45 -37.43 15.07
N PRO A 855 -10.60 -36.74 15.09
CA PRO A 855 -10.72 -35.42 15.71
C PRO A 855 -10.35 -35.44 17.20
N LEU A 856 -9.50 -34.50 17.62
CA LEU A 856 -9.04 -34.38 18.99
C LEU A 856 -10.14 -33.76 19.88
N PRO A 857 -10.22 -34.14 21.18
CA PRO A 857 -11.10 -33.47 22.13
C PRO A 857 -10.64 -32.03 22.35
N PHE A 858 -11.58 -31.08 22.29
CA PHE A 858 -11.35 -29.65 22.47
C PHE A 858 -12.07 -29.15 23.74
N PRO A 859 -11.56 -28.11 24.43
CA PRO A 859 -12.25 -27.51 25.58
C PRO A 859 -13.74 -27.21 25.31
N GLY A 860 -14.62 -27.75 26.17
CA GLY A 860 -16.07 -27.57 26.07
C GLY A 860 -16.87 -28.76 25.52
N GLU A 861 -16.28 -29.97 25.44
CA GLU A 861 -16.90 -31.19 24.88
C GLU A 861 -17.16 -31.13 23.36
N GLU A 862 -16.34 -30.34 22.66
CA GLU A 862 -16.35 -30.23 21.22
C GLU A 862 -15.15 -30.95 20.60
N LEU A 863 -15.15 -31.11 19.28
CA LEU A 863 -14.11 -31.81 18.53
C LEU A 863 -13.36 -30.84 17.61
N LEU A 864 -12.04 -31.03 17.54
CA LEU A 864 -11.13 -30.33 16.64
C LEU A 864 -10.61 -31.30 15.59
N GLY A 865 -10.88 -31.03 14.31
CA GLY A 865 -10.17 -31.72 13.22
C GLY A 865 -8.80 -31.07 12.99
N ILE A 866 -7.75 -31.87 12.83
CA ILE A 866 -6.46 -31.39 12.32
C ILE A 866 -6.10 -32.24 11.11
N GLN A 867 -5.67 -31.61 10.02
CA GLN A 867 -5.13 -32.31 8.85
C GLN A 867 -3.83 -31.65 8.40
N LEU A 868 -2.86 -32.46 7.97
CA LEU A 868 -1.52 -32.02 7.60
C LEU A 868 -1.09 -32.64 6.27
N ARG A 869 -0.48 -31.84 5.40
CA ARG A 869 0.06 -32.27 4.09
C ARG A 869 1.51 -31.80 3.93
N LYS A 870 2.37 -32.72 3.46
CA LYS A 870 3.82 -32.48 3.22
C LYS A 870 4.19 -32.41 1.74
N GLU A 871 3.35 -32.99 0.87
CA GLU A 871 3.65 -33.22 -0.54
C GLU A 871 2.53 -32.65 -1.41
N MET A 872 2.89 -32.14 -2.59
CA MET A 872 1.94 -31.65 -3.58
C MET A 872 1.19 -32.83 -4.21
N VAL A 873 -0.15 -32.77 -4.17
CA VAL A 873 -1.03 -33.70 -4.88
C VAL A 873 -1.62 -32.93 -6.06
N ALA A 874 -1.43 -33.43 -7.28
CA ALA A 874 -2.04 -32.84 -8.47
C ALA A 874 -3.55 -33.06 -8.44
N PHE A 875 -4.33 -32.01 -8.70
CA PHE A 875 -5.76 -32.16 -8.96
C PHE A 875 -5.96 -33.00 -10.24
N PRO A 876 -6.92 -33.94 -10.28
CA PRO A 876 -7.18 -34.74 -11.46
C PRO A 876 -7.65 -33.83 -12.60
N ALA A 877 -6.96 -33.88 -13.75
CA ALA A 877 -7.06 -32.91 -14.85
C ALA A 877 -8.43 -32.83 -15.59
N ALA A 878 -9.44 -33.56 -15.12
CA ALA A 878 -10.77 -33.75 -15.73
C ALA A 878 -11.66 -32.49 -15.79
N ALA A 879 -11.09 -31.30 -15.60
CA ALA A 879 -11.74 -30.00 -15.77
C ALA A 879 -11.18 -29.18 -16.95
N ILE A 880 -10.01 -29.53 -17.49
CA ILE A 880 -9.27 -28.70 -18.48
C ILE A 880 -9.53 -29.15 -19.93
N GLU A 881 -9.70 -30.46 -20.17
CA GLU A 881 -9.81 -31.05 -21.52
C GLU A 881 -10.95 -30.45 -22.38
N ALA A 882 -12.02 -29.95 -21.76
CA ALA A 882 -13.17 -29.36 -22.46
C ALA A 882 -12.90 -27.99 -23.13
N VAL A 883 -11.79 -27.31 -22.81
CA VAL A 883 -11.51 -25.96 -23.31
C VAL A 883 -10.73 -25.98 -24.64
N GLU A 884 -9.80 -26.92 -24.81
CA GLU A 884 -8.92 -26.96 -26.00
C GLU A 884 -9.67 -27.37 -27.28
N GLU A 885 -10.59 -28.36 -27.20
CA GLU A 885 -11.32 -28.84 -28.38
C GLU A 885 -12.23 -27.77 -29.01
N GLN A 886 -12.78 -26.84 -28.23
CA GLN A 886 -13.68 -25.80 -28.76
C GLN A 886 -12.93 -24.67 -29.47
N PHE A 887 -11.71 -24.33 -29.04
CA PHE A 887 -10.90 -23.27 -29.64
C PHE A 887 -10.50 -23.55 -31.10
N ILE A 888 -10.37 -24.82 -31.48
CA ILE A 888 -9.89 -25.26 -32.79
C ILE A 888 -10.99 -25.15 -33.88
N SER A 889 -12.28 -25.15 -33.50
CA SER A 889 -13.37 -25.37 -34.44
C SER A 889 -13.68 -24.18 -35.38
N MET A 890 -13.48 -22.92 -34.97
CA MET A 890 -13.91 -21.75 -35.75
C MET A 890 -12.87 -21.18 -36.73
N ARG A 891 -11.59 -21.58 -36.67
CA ARG A 891 -10.51 -21.01 -37.50
C ARG A 891 -10.40 -21.63 -38.91
N ASN A 892 -11.03 -22.77 -39.16
CA ASN A 892 -10.77 -23.64 -40.32
C ASN A 892 -11.52 -23.26 -41.62
N PHE A 893 -11.88 -21.99 -41.86
CA PHE A 893 -12.66 -21.59 -43.05
C PHE A 893 -11.89 -20.76 -44.09
N LEU A 894 -10.67 -20.31 -43.79
CA LEU A 894 -9.89 -19.41 -44.65
C LEU A 894 -8.38 -19.75 -44.63
N SER A 895 -8.02 -20.92 -45.14
CA SER A 895 -6.62 -21.37 -45.23
C SER A 895 -6.38 -22.38 -46.35
N ASP A 896 -5.80 -21.93 -47.46
CA ASP A 896 -5.24 -22.79 -48.53
C ASP A 896 -4.17 -22.01 -49.32
N LEU A 897 -3.12 -22.70 -49.79
CA LEU A 897 -1.92 -22.20 -50.54
C LEU A 897 -0.91 -21.37 -49.69
N GLN A 898 0.25 -21.85 -49.21
CA GLN A 898 1.47 -22.39 -49.88
C GLN A 898 2.28 -21.32 -50.69
N ILE A 899 3.63 -21.20 -50.65
CA ILE A 899 4.73 -22.06 -50.11
C ILE A 899 6.09 -21.29 -50.00
N ASP A 900 7.01 -21.70 -49.09
CA ASP A 900 8.51 -21.68 -49.00
C ASP A 900 9.44 -20.61 -49.67
N VAL A 901 10.71 -20.30 -49.27
CA VAL A 901 11.56 -20.35 -48.03
C VAL A 901 12.95 -19.65 -48.29
N ALA A 902 13.59 -19.06 -47.25
CA ALA A 902 15.02 -18.64 -47.12
C ALA A 902 15.62 -17.51 -48.03
N GLY A 903 16.67 -16.77 -47.63
CA GLY A 903 17.29 -16.58 -46.29
C GLY A 903 18.73 -15.98 -46.28
N TYR A 904 19.13 -15.39 -45.13
CA TYR A 904 20.47 -15.41 -44.46
C TYR A 904 21.76 -14.68 -45.05
N THR A 905 22.31 -13.67 -44.29
CA THR A 905 23.75 -13.47 -43.83
C THR A 905 24.88 -13.06 -44.82
N GLU A 906 26.03 -12.38 -44.51
CA GLU A 906 26.73 -11.68 -43.36
C GLU A 906 27.66 -10.52 -43.94
N GLU A 907 28.64 -9.76 -43.36
CA GLU A 907 29.72 -9.82 -42.29
C GLU A 907 30.29 -8.37 -41.98
N GLU A 908 31.04 -8.10 -40.89
CA GLU A 908 31.48 -6.75 -40.38
C GLU A 908 32.95 -6.21 -40.56
N GLU A 909 33.84 -6.03 -39.54
CA GLU A 909 34.05 -4.70 -38.89
C GLU A 909 35.48 -4.04 -38.90
N GLU A 910 35.57 -2.87 -38.20
CA GLU A 910 36.67 -2.36 -37.35
C GLU A 910 37.86 -1.57 -37.97
N GLN A 911 38.41 -0.52 -37.32
CA GLN A 911 37.74 0.55 -36.50
C GLN A 911 38.42 1.94 -36.85
N ILE A 912 38.92 2.90 -36.06
CA ILE A 912 39.09 3.13 -34.61
C ILE A 912 38.93 4.66 -34.28
N ASN A 913 40.00 5.51 -34.37
CA ASN A 913 40.11 6.88 -33.75
C ASN A 913 41.46 7.60 -34.11
N LEU A 914 41.78 8.83 -33.67
CA LEU A 914 43.15 9.24 -33.24
C LEU A 914 43.17 10.41 -32.23
N ASP A 915 43.81 10.12 -31.09
CA ASP A 915 43.85 10.86 -29.83
C ASP A 915 44.90 12.02 -29.79
N LEU A 916 45.00 12.66 -28.62
CA LEU A 916 46.10 13.50 -28.08
C LEU A 916 45.82 15.00 -27.93
N PHE A 917 44.80 15.33 -27.13
CA PHE A 917 45.05 16.21 -25.97
C PHE A 917 44.22 15.83 -24.74
N GLU A 918 43.97 14.53 -24.56
CA GLU A 918 43.38 13.94 -23.37
C GLU A 918 44.36 13.88 -22.20
N THR A 919 44.01 14.56 -21.12
CA THR A 919 44.52 14.27 -19.76
C THR A 919 43.40 13.89 -18.79
N SER A 920 42.22 13.60 -19.35
CA SER A 920 41.22 12.69 -18.81
C SER A 920 40.64 11.92 -19.98
N ASP A 921 40.60 10.58 -19.87
CA ASP A 921 40.15 9.61 -20.88
C ASP A 921 38.71 9.84 -21.41
N LYS A 922 37.99 10.80 -20.80
CA LYS A 922 36.59 11.13 -21.12
C LYS A 922 36.43 12.49 -21.80
N PHE A 923 37.48 13.30 -21.96
CA PHE A 923 37.34 14.67 -22.44
C PHE A 923 36.83 14.79 -23.91
N PRO A 924 37.40 14.11 -24.92
CA PRO A 924 36.85 14.14 -26.27
C PRO A 924 35.57 13.33 -26.38
N LEU A 925 35.38 12.29 -25.56
CA LEU A 925 34.08 11.59 -25.44
C LEU A 925 32.97 12.54 -24.97
N TRP A 926 33.27 13.49 -24.07
CA TRP A 926 32.36 14.56 -23.68
C TRP A 926 32.15 15.59 -24.79
N VAL A 927 33.21 16.05 -25.47
CA VAL A 927 33.11 17.00 -26.58
C VAL A 927 32.28 16.40 -27.72
N GLY A 928 32.55 15.16 -28.12
CA GLY A 928 31.82 14.41 -29.14
C GLY A 928 30.36 14.23 -28.75
N LYS A 929 30.05 13.71 -27.55
CA LYS A 929 28.64 13.54 -27.11
C LYS A 929 27.87 14.86 -27.05
N LEU A 930 28.50 15.96 -26.67
CA LEU A 930 27.90 17.30 -26.73
C LEU A 930 27.67 17.77 -28.17
N LEU A 931 28.55 17.39 -29.09
CA LEU A 931 28.49 17.77 -30.50
C LEU A 931 27.44 16.96 -31.27
N HIS A 932 27.41 15.63 -31.14
CA HIS A 932 26.34 14.78 -31.69
C HIS A 932 24.97 15.22 -31.15
N GLN A 933 24.84 15.53 -29.86
CA GLN A 933 23.59 16.08 -29.30
C GLN A 933 23.20 17.45 -29.90
N ALA A 934 24.16 18.32 -30.22
CA ALA A 934 23.87 19.60 -30.87
C ALA A 934 23.52 19.44 -32.37
N ILE A 935 24.14 18.47 -33.06
CA ILE A 935 23.88 18.13 -34.45
C ILE A 935 22.53 17.38 -34.59
N GLN A 936 22.19 16.51 -33.64
CA GLN A 936 20.92 15.77 -33.54
C GLN A 936 19.70 16.69 -33.58
N HIS A 937 19.75 17.78 -32.83
CA HIS A 937 18.71 18.81 -32.80
C HIS A 937 18.90 19.89 -33.88
N TRP A 938 19.96 19.81 -34.68
CA TRP A 938 20.43 20.83 -35.63
C TRP A 938 20.40 22.25 -35.04
N GLU A 939 20.98 22.37 -33.83
CA GLU A 939 20.80 23.52 -32.93
C GLU A 939 21.67 24.74 -33.31
N PHE A 940 21.57 25.17 -34.58
CA PHE A 940 22.23 26.36 -35.12
C PHE A 940 21.39 27.64 -34.93
N ARG A 941 20.62 27.71 -33.83
CA ARG A 941 19.95 28.94 -33.38
C ARG A 941 21.00 29.93 -32.83
N ASN A 942 20.57 31.05 -32.26
CA ASN A 942 21.51 32.09 -31.83
C ASN A 942 22.55 31.54 -30.82
N THR A 943 23.70 32.20 -30.75
CA THR A 943 24.87 31.77 -29.96
C THR A 943 24.58 31.56 -28.48
N GLU A 944 23.49 32.15 -27.96
CA GLU A 944 23.04 32.01 -26.58
C GLU A 944 22.19 30.75 -26.36
N ALA A 945 21.27 30.43 -27.28
CA ALA A 945 20.46 29.21 -27.24
C ALA A 945 21.34 27.94 -27.32
N LEU A 946 22.31 27.91 -28.25
CA LEU A 946 23.28 26.81 -28.37
C LEU A 946 24.13 26.65 -27.09
N MET A 947 24.55 27.76 -26.46
CA MET A 947 25.26 27.71 -25.18
C MET A 947 24.39 27.15 -24.04
N GLN A 948 23.12 27.56 -23.94
CA GLN A 948 22.19 27.02 -22.94
C GLN A 948 21.88 25.53 -23.17
N PHE A 949 21.77 25.10 -24.43
CA PHE A 949 21.64 23.68 -24.78
C PHE A 949 22.86 22.88 -24.33
N LEU A 950 24.07 23.31 -24.73
CA LEU A 950 25.32 22.63 -24.40
C LEU A 950 25.58 22.57 -22.88
N GLU A 951 25.26 23.62 -22.11
CA GLU A 951 25.37 23.61 -20.64
C GLU A 951 24.43 22.59 -19.99
N ARG A 952 23.15 22.54 -20.43
CA ARG A 952 22.17 21.54 -19.93
C ARG A 952 22.58 20.12 -20.29
N SER A 953 23.05 19.90 -21.52
CA SER A 953 23.51 18.59 -22.00
C SER A 953 24.77 18.12 -21.26
N ALA A 954 25.72 19.02 -20.97
CA ALA A 954 26.91 18.69 -20.19
C ALA A 954 26.60 18.30 -18.74
N LEU A 955 25.59 18.94 -18.13
CA LEU A 955 25.10 18.55 -16.80
C LEU A 955 24.40 17.17 -16.84
N LYS A 956 23.60 16.87 -17.88
CA LYS A 956 23.03 15.52 -18.09
C LYS A 956 24.09 14.44 -18.30
N LEU A 957 25.23 14.78 -18.93
CA LEU A 957 26.39 13.88 -19.09
C LEU A 957 27.25 13.74 -17.82
N GLY A 958 26.84 14.35 -16.70
CA GLY A 958 27.52 14.22 -15.41
C GLY A 958 28.80 15.06 -15.28
N ILE A 959 29.02 16.07 -16.14
CA ILE A 959 30.21 16.92 -16.12
C ILE A 959 30.04 18.00 -15.05
N LEU A 960 30.13 17.60 -13.78
CA LEU A 960 29.88 18.47 -12.62
C LEU A 960 30.95 19.54 -12.43
N ASP A 961 32.22 19.25 -12.75
CA ASP A 961 33.30 20.23 -12.66
C ASP A 961 33.10 21.40 -13.63
N VAL A 962 33.29 22.63 -13.11
CA VAL A 962 32.94 23.87 -13.81
C VAL A 962 33.98 24.24 -14.88
N GLU A 963 35.25 23.90 -14.69
CA GLU A 963 36.30 24.18 -15.68
C GLU A 963 36.27 23.17 -16.83
N GLN A 964 36.16 21.88 -16.53
CA GLN A 964 36.03 20.82 -17.53
C GLN A 964 34.77 21.02 -18.38
N ARG A 965 33.62 21.34 -17.75
CA ARG A 965 32.37 21.63 -18.46
C ARG A 965 32.51 22.82 -19.41
N LYS A 966 33.04 23.96 -18.95
CA LYS A 966 33.25 25.14 -19.79
C LYS A 966 34.17 24.84 -20.98
N ARG A 967 35.26 24.08 -20.78
CA ARG A 967 36.20 23.71 -21.84
C ARG A 967 35.59 22.76 -22.87
N ALA A 968 34.81 21.78 -22.44
CA ALA A 968 34.10 20.86 -23.34
C ALA A 968 33.07 21.61 -24.21
N ILE A 969 32.28 22.49 -23.58
CA ILE A 969 31.29 23.35 -24.27
C ILE A 969 31.97 24.31 -25.26
N GLN A 970 33.07 24.97 -24.87
CA GLN A 970 33.83 25.84 -25.76
C GLN A 970 34.39 25.10 -26.98
N ARG A 971 34.87 23.85 -26.81
CA ARG A 971 35.38 23.04 -27.92
C ARG A 971 34.26 22.56 -28.85
N ALA A 972 33.14 22.07 -28.30
CA ALA A 972 31.97 21.69 -29.10
C ALA A 972 31.41 22.89 -29.89
N LYS A 973 31.33 24.07 -29.27
CA LYS A 973 30.94 25.32 -29.95
C LYS A 973 31.88 25.67 -31.11
N LEU A 974 33.20 25.55 -30.95
CA LEU A 974 34.16 25.83 -32.02
C LEU A 974 33.92 24.94 -33.25
N TYR A 975 33.64 23.65 -33.04
CA TYR A 975 33.34 22.72 -34.12
C TYR A 975 31.98 23.01 -34.78
N MET A 976 30.94 23.36 -34.01
CA MET A 976 29.66 23.83 -34.56
C MET A 976 29.83 25.10 -35.43
N GLN A 977 30.65 26.06 -35.00
CA GLN A 977 30.91 27.28 -35.77
C GLN A 977 31.66 26.99 -37.08
N ARG A 978 32.72 26.16 -37.05
CA ARG A 978 33.40 25.72 -38.28
C ARG A 978 32.45 24.99 -39.23
N LEU A 979 31.57 24.13 -38.71
CA LEU A 979 30.59 23.40 -39.52
C LEU A 979 29.63 24.38 -40.21
N GLN A 980 29.10 25.36 -39.48
CA GLN A 980 28.22 26.40 -40.01
C GLN A 980 28.88 27.25 -41.12
N GLU A 981 30.20 27.44 -41.07
CA GLU A 981 31.00 28.16 -42.07
C GLU A 981 31.41 27.29 -43.28
N HIS A 982 31.25 25.96 -43.21
CA HIS A 982 31.65 25.03 -44.27
C HIS A 982 30.52 24.80 -45.30
N PRO A 983 30.81 24.71 -46.63
CA PRO A 983 29.77 24.56 -47.66
C PRO A 983 28.80 23.38 -47.45
N ILE A 984 29.25 22.29 -46.80
CA ILE A 984 28.41 21.13 -46.50
C ILE A 984 27.23 21.48 -45.58
N TYR A 985 27.35 22.50 -44.72
CA TYR A 985 26.24 22.94 -43.88
C TYR A 985 25.16 23.66 -44.69
N GLU A 986 25.52 24.45 -45.71
CA GLU A 986 24.52 25.00 -46.65
C GLU A 986 23.85 23.88 -47.45
N GLU A 987 24.60 22.86 -47.88
CA GLU A 987 24.06 21.72 -48.61
C GLU A 987 23.05 20.92 -47.76
N ILE A 988 23.43 20.51 -46.56
CA ILE A 988 22.58 19.81 -45.58
C ILE A 988 21.39 20.70 -45.12
N SER A 989 21.54 22.02 -45.14
CA SER A 989 20.46 22.97 -44.79
C SER A 989 19.49 23.29 -45.94
N ARG A 990 19.89 23.06 -47.21
CA ARG A 990 19.03 23.21 -48.39
C ARG A 990 18.44 21.88 -48.89
N ALA A 991 18.82 20.76 -48.27
CA ALA A 991 18.32 19.44 -48.57
C ALA A 991 16.78 19.35 -48.51
N THR A 992 16.17 18.66 -49.47
CA THR A 992 14.70 18.52 -49.58
C THR A 992 14.09 17.71 -48.44
N ARG A 993 14.88 16.79 -47.87
CA ARG A 993 14.61 16.06 -46.64
C ARG A 993 15.90 15.88 -45.87
N ARG A 994 15.84 15.85 -44.54
CA ARG A 994 16.97 15.58 -43.65
C ARG A 994 16.49 14.89 -42.38
N TYR A 995 17.28 13.91 -41.94
CA TYR A 995 17.05 13.11 -40.76
C TYR A 995 18.35 13.05 -39.95
N HIS A 996 18.26 13.03 -38.63
CA HIS A 996 19.39 13.06 -37.71
C HIS A 996 19.35 11.87 -36.76
N GLU A 997 20.52 11.35 -36.37
CA GLU A 997 20.65 10.19 -35.47
C GLU A 997 19.75 9.02 -35.90
N VAL A 998 19.75 8.74 -37.20
CA VAL A 998 18.86 7.75 -37.80
C VAL A 998 19.33 6.38 -37.34
N PRO A 999 18.50 5.60 -36.60
CA PRO A 999 18.87 4.26 -36.22
C PRO A 999 19.05 3.42 -37.47
N TYR A 1000 20.22 2.82 -37.60
CA TYR A 1000 20.50 1.82 -38.61
C TYR A 1000 20.74 0.49 -37.91
N GLU A 1001 20.40 -0.57 -38.61
CA GLU A 1001 20.41 -1.93 -38.10
C GLU A 1001 20.86 -2.80 -39.28
N LEU A 1002 21.98 -3.50 -39.14
CA LEU A 1002 22.53 -4.38 -40.16
C LEU A 1002 22.43 -5.82 -39.71
N ARG A 1003 21.34 -6.40 -40.18
CA ARG A 1003 20.86 -7.77 -39.93
C ARG A 1003 21.81 -8.86 -40.42
N ASP A 1004 22.80 -8.51 -41.23
CA ASP A 1004 23.76 -9.43 -41.84
C ASP A 1004 25.09 -9.42 -41.07
N GLU A 1005 25.08 -9.92 -39.82
CA GLU A 1005 26.27 -10.12 -38.97
C GLU A 1005 25.99 -11.11 -37.83
N PRO A 1006 26.91 -12.03 -37.41
CA PRO A 1006 26.67 -12.87 -36.24
C PRO A 1006 26.51 -12.10 -34.92
N GLN A 1007 26.89 -10.82 -34.86
CA GLN A 1007 26.72 -9.96 -33.67
C GLN A 1007 25.55 -8.98 -33.74
N ASN A 1008 24.88 -8.80 -34.89
CA ASN A 1008 23.79 -7.83 -35.13
C ASN A 1008 24.17 -6.35 -34.83
N ASP A 1009 24.82 -5.67 -35.80
CA ASP A 1009 25.23 -4.27 -35.62
C ASP A 1009 24.05 -3.30 -35.59
N ARG A 1010 23.94 -2.62 -34.44
CA ARG A 1010 22.91 -1.63 -34.12
C ARG A 1010 23.57 -0.30 -33.79
N GLY A 1011 23.47 0.64 -34.71
CA GLY A 1011 24.03 1.98 -34.52
C GLY A 1011 23.08 3.10 -34.88
N ARG A 1012 23.64 4.30 -34.97
CA ARG A 1012 22.97 5.49 -35.51
C ARG A 1012 23.92 6.21 -36.43
N LEU A 1013 23.44 6.56 -37.62
CA LEU A 1013 24.16 7.48 -38.50
C LEU A 1013 23.79 8.91 -38.15
N ASP A 1014 24.78 9.81 -38.17
CA ASP A 1014 24.59 11.20 -37.75
C ASP A 1014 23.53 11.92 -38.61
N ILE A 1015 23.70 11.95 -39.93
CA ILE A 1015 22.79 12.61 -40.87
C ILE A 1015 22.60 11.82 -42.16
N LEU A 1016 21.33 11.65 -42.54
CA LEU A 1016 20.87 11.24 -43.87
C LEU A 1016 20.04 12.38 -44.48
N TYR A 1017 20.36 12.81 -45.69
CA TYR A 1017 19.67 13.91 -46.36
C TYR A 1017 19.51 13.69 -47.87
N LEU A 1018 18.51 14.35 -48.46
CA LEU A 1018 18.15 14.21 -49.88
C LEU A 1018 18.45 15.51 -50.64
N THR A 1019 19.18 15.38 -51.75
CA THR A 1019 19.50 16.46 -52.69
C THR A 1019 18.92 16.15 -54.09
N GLU A 1020 18.97 17.10 -55.02
CA GLU A 1020 18.61 16.84 -56.43
C GLU A 1020 19.51 15.78 -57.10
N GLY A 1021 20.70 15.51 -56.54
CA GLY A 1021 21.61 14.44 -56.96
C GLY A 1021 21.40 13.10 -56.23
N GLY A 1022 20.30 12.93 -55.48
CA GLY A 1022 20.01 11.74 -54.69
C GLY A 1022 20.33 11.90 -53.19
N TRP A 1023 20.24 10.78 -52.47
CA TRP A 1023 20.52 10.72 -51.04
C TRP A 1023 22.01 10.83 -50.73
N LYS A 1024 22.30 11.37 -49.54
CA LYS A 1024 23.65 11.52 -49.00
C LYS A 1024 23.68 11.21 -47.52
N ILE A 1025 24.79 10.60 -47.08
CA ILE A 1025 25.09 10.36 -45.66
C ILE A 1025 26.33 11.13 -45.29
N VAL A 1026 26.27 11.84 -44.17
CA VAL A 1026 27.43 12.48 -43.53
C VAL A 1026 27.51 12.01 -42.09
N ASP A 1027 28.68 11.46 -41.74
CA ASP A 1027 29.09 11.12 -40.38
C ASP A 1027 30.17 12.10 -39.92
N PHE A 1028 30.09 12.58 -38.68
CA PHE A 1028 30.97 13.61 -38.16
C PHE A 1028 32.05 13.02 -37.25
N LYS A 1029 33.31 13.15 -37.69
CA LYS A 1029 34.47 12.67 -36.94
C LYS A 1029 35.17 13.82 -36.20
N THR A 1030 35.50 13.60 -34.93
CA THR A 1030 36.04 14.63 -34.02
C THR A 1030 37.53 14.49 -33.72
N ASP A 1031 38.20 13.54 -34.38
CA ASP A 1031 39.62 13.20 -34.27
C ASP A 1031 40.55 14.40 -34.49
N HIS A 1032 41.75 14.36 -33.89
CA HIS A 1032 42.70 15.47 -33.94
C HIS A 1032 43.82 15.25 -34.97
N LEU A 1033 43.48 15.29 -36.25
CA LEU A 1033 44.41 15.02 -37.36
C LEU A 1033 45.14 16.29 -37.83
N ASN A 1034 46.43 16.19 -38.18
CA ASN A 1034 47.15 17.28 -38.87
C ASN A 1034 46.92 17.21 -40.39
N SER A 1035 46.78 16.00 -40.92
CA SER A 1035 46.37 15.64 -42.27
C SER A 1035 45.65 14.28 -42.25
N LEU A 1036 44.84 13.95 -43.25
CA LEU A 1036 44.20 12.62 -43.34
C LEU A 1036 45.21 11.47 -43.55
N SER A 1037 46.45 11.78 -43.95
CA SER A 1037 47.57 10.83 -43.97
C SER A 1037 48.13 10.48 -42.58
N ASP A 1038 47.79 11.24 -41.53
CA ASP A 1038 48.19 10.92 -40.14
C ASP A 1038 47.21 9.95 -39.45
N LEU A 1039 46.02 9.70 -40.03
CA LEU A 1039 45.09 8.70 -39.53
C LEU A 1039 45.68 7.30 -39.75
N GLN A 1040 45.99 6.61 -38.65
CA GLN A 1040 46.57 5.26 -38.66
C GLN A 1040 45.71 4.29 -39.47
N GLU A 1041 46.36 3.35 -40.17
CA GLU A 1041 45.71 2.54 -41.21
C GLU A 1041 44.53 1.70 -40.68
N ASP A 1042 44.70 1.03 -39.54
CA ASP A 1042 43.63 0.27 -38.88
C ASP A 1042 42.57 1.17 -38.25
N ARG A 1043 42.93 2.43 -37.99
CA ARG A 1043 42.03 3.48 -37.49
C ARG A 1043 41.21 4.13 -38.63
N ARG A 1044 41.59 3.92 -39.89
CA ARG A 1044 40.91 4.35 -41.13
C ARG A 1044 39.97 3.28 -41.70
N LYS A 1045 40.35 1.99 -41.61
CA LYS A 1045 39.62 0.85 -42.20
C LYS A 1045 38.18 0.73 -41.72
N GLY A 1046 37.93 0.84 -40.42
CA GLY A 1046 36.59 0.70 -39.87
C GLY A 1046 35.79 1.99 -39.79
N TYR A 1047 36.39 3.16 -39.92
CA TYR A 1047 35.63 4.35 -40.30
C TYR A 1047 35.04 4.12 -41.70
N ARG A 1048 35.85 3.65 -42.66
CA ARG A 1048 35.37 3.21 -43.97
C ARG A 1048 34.34 2.07 -43.86
N ALA A 1049 34.55 1.06 -43.02
CA ALA A 1049 33.56 0.00 -42.80
C ALA A 1049 32.25 0.56 -42.22
N GLN A 1050 32.29 1.39 -41.17
CA GLN A 1050 31.12 2.02 -40.53
C GLN A 1050 30.30 2.84 -41.54
N LEU A 1051 30.94 3.67 -42.37
CA LEU A 1051 30.19 4.50 -43.34
C LEU A 1051 29.79 3.71 -44.61
N LEU A 1052 30.48 2.60 -44.94
CA LEU A 1052 29.96 1.58 -45.86
C LEU A 1052 28.77 0.82 -45.25
N ARG A 1053 28.75 0.55 -43.95
CA ARG A 1053 27.62 -0.03 -43.22
C ARG A 1053 26.43 0.92 -43.22
N TYR A 1054 26.65 2.21 -43.02
CA TYR A 1054 25.61 3.23 -43.19
C TYR A 1054 25.11 3.29 -44.64
N GLN A 1055 26.02 3.28 -45.63
CA GLN A 1055 25.66 3.22 -47.05
C GLN A 1055 24.79 2.01 -47.36
N HIS A 1056 25.20 0.84 -46.85
CA HIS A 1056 24.52 -0.43 -47.07
C HIS A 1056 23.16 -0.47 -46.37
N SER A 1057 23.03 -0.03 -45.10
CA SER A 1057 21.73 -0.02 -44.41
C SER A 1057 20.75 0.97 -45.04
N VAL A 1058 21.20 2.17 -45.42
CA VAL A 1058 20.36 3.15 -46.14
C VAL A 1058 20.02 2.66 -47.55
N PHE A 1059 20.93 1.99 -48.27
CA PHE A 1059 20.63 1.33 -49.54
C PHE A 1059 19.66 0.16 -49.36
N GLN A 1060 19.79 -0.65 -48.32
CA GLN A 1060 18.85 -1.72 -47.99
C GLN A 1060 17.45 -1.16 -47.70
N GLN A 1061 17.33 0.00 -47.06
CA GLN A 1061 16.05 0.64 -46.73
C GLN A 1061 15.43 1.43 -47.90
N LEU A 1062 16.23 2.21 -48.64
CA LEU A 1062 15.74 3.15 -49.67
C LEU A 1062 15.91 2.66 -51.12
N LYS A 1063 16.70 1.61 -51.35
CA LYS A 1063 17.05 1.03 -52.67
C LYS A 1063 17.76 1.96 -53.66
N GLU A 1064 18.11 3.18 -53.24
CA GLU A 1064 19.02 4.09 -53.93
C GLU A 1064 20.35 4.12 -53.16
N MET A 1065 21.49 4.02 -53.85
CA MET A 1065 22.82 4.10 -53.21
C MET A 1065 23.09 5.57 -52.82
N PRO A 1066 23.22 5.91 -51.53
CA PRO A 1066 23.52 7.27 -51.12
C PRO A 1066 25.00 7.59 -51.35
N VAL A 1067 25.32 8.84 -51.68
CA VAL A 1067 26.72 9.30 -51.68
C VAL A 1067 27.17 9.50 -50.24
N THR A 1068 28.24 8.83 -49.85
CA THR A 1068 28.65 8.68 -48.45
C THR A 1068 29.96 9.39 -48.18
N GLN A 1069 29.97 10.25 -47.16
CA GLN A 1069 31.07 11.19 -46.90
C GLN A 1069 31.40 11.28 -45.41
N PHE A 1070 32.68 11.26 -45.07
CA PHE A 1070 33.14 11.68 -43.74
C PHE A 1070 33.22 13.19 -43.69
N CYS A 1071 32.85 13.78 -42.55
CA CYS A 1071 33.13 15.18 -42.25
C CYS A 1071 34.03 15.25 -41.01
N PHE A 1072 35.34 15.36 -41.22
CA PHE A 1072 36.32 15.50 -40.15
C PHE A 1072 36.32 16.96 -39.66
N LEU A 1073 35.77 17.19 -38.46
CA LEU A 1073 35.54 18.53 -37.92
C LEU A 1073 36.81 19.23 -37.39
N ASN A 1074 37.94 18.54 -37.40
CA ASN A 1074 39.23 19.03 -36.92
C ASN A 1074 40.45 18.39 -37.63
N CYS A 1075 40.41 18.23 -38.95
CA CYS A 1075 41.61 17.89 -39.72
C CYS A 1075 42.36 19.18 -40.13
N GLY A 1076 43.67 19.27 -39.88
CA GLY A 1076 44.51 20.40 -40.28
C GLY A 1076 44.11 21.77 -39.68
N ASN A 1077 43.38 21.77 -38.57
CA ASN A 1077 42.63 22.92 -38.00
C ASN A 1077 41.46 23.46 -38.87
N GLY A 1078 41.09 22.78 -39.95
CA GLY A 1078 39.90 23.05 -40.76
C GLY A 1078 38.80 22.01 -40.56
N ILE A 1079 37.90 21.97 -41.54
CA ILE A 1079 37.02 20.84 -41.82
C ILE A 1079 37.48 20.22 -43.13
N GLU A 1080 37.53 18.89 -43.19
CA GLU A 1080 37.85 18.15 -44.40
C GLU A 1080 36.76 17.10 -44.67
N VAL A 1081 36.26 17.06 -45.91
CA VAL A 1081 35.17 16.18 -46.33
C VAL A 1081 35.66 15.31 -47.48
N VAL A 1082 35.51 13.99 -47.33
CA VAL A 1082 35.98 13.01 -48.32
C VAL A 1082 34.92 11.94 -48.54
N ASN A 1083 34.71 11.55 -49.79
CA ASN A 1083 33.80 10.47 -50.18
C ASN A 1083 34.39 9.11 -49.77
N VAL A 1084 33.56 8.15 -49.39
CA VAL A 1084 33.95 6.75 -49.08
C VAL A 1084 34.67 6.06 -50.25
N GLU A 1085 34.45 6.49 -51.48
CA GLU A 1085 35.16 5.99 -52.67
C GLU A 1085 36.61 6.52 -52.78
N ASP A 1086 36.86 7.75 -52.30
CA ASP A 1086 38.16 8.44 -52.31
C ASP A 1086 38.97 8.26 -51.01
N PHE A 1087 38.37 7.66 -49.96
CA PHE A 1087 38.89 7.59 -48.59
C PHE A 1087 39.45 6.21 -48.19
#